data_AF-A0A519XZW1-F1
#
_entry.id   AF-A0A519XZW1-F1
#
_cell.length_a   1.000
_cell.length_b   1.000
_cell.length_c   1.000
_cell.angle_alpha   90.00
_cell.angle_beta   90.00
_cell.angle_gamma   90.00
#
_symmetry.space_group_name_H-M   'P 1'
#
loop_
_entity.id
_entity.type
_entity.pdbx_description
1 polymer ?
#
loop_
_entity_poly.entity_id
_entity_poly.type
_entity_poly.pdbx_seq_one_letter_code
_entity_poly.pdbx_strand_id
1 'polypeptide(L)'
;RFTLDLDKLFKTEPGAMYRVSIMFKQKYSLFSCNEGAKSEGNTENSYENDYEDGYYGQKIDEDDDFWKGYENYYPSNYSWRDKDDPCTPSYYTSDKWAHRNLLSSNIGLIAKRGNDESMMVIATDLLSAKPLSGVTINLLNYQRQKLTTVETDGNGMVTFSLKKKPFLLVAEKGTDRGYLKLDDGSSLPLSRFDVGGDIVQSGIKGFIYGERGVWRPGDSIYLSFILEDKLKKLPANYPISFELFNPQGQLVKKAISNKPLNGFYLFKTKTESTAPTGNWSAKVKAGGASFTKVVKIETVAPNRIKINFDFRGKTYLGNGNGSAATLSAKWLFGTPAQNLKAKVDINLSKAETTFSNFKDYTFDNPLVNFDTQLKTIFEGNLNENGTAVISSNLNEQMAAPGVLRANITTKIFEPGGNFSIDNFSMPYHVYNSYYGIKTPAGDKLSGMLVTGKDHQVEIVNVNRDGKLLNTNKSISVALYKIQWRWWWEQNNQESFANFTQNEYNKLIKIVNVDMVNGKAKWDLKIDEPEWGRYLILVGNSEGGGHFAAKSIYIDWPNWSQREQGSNPTEASMLSFTANKTKFNVGEEVTLTIPSSENGRALISIENGSRVVKTFWAETKKGQTQFKFKAEKDMTPNVFANVTLLQPHAQTINDLPIRMYGAIPLTIEDTQTILKPVVKMLAEIRPETENVVNVSEQNGKAMTYTLAIVDEGLLDLTRFKTPTP
;
A
#
# COMPACT_ATOMS: atom_id res chain seq x y z
N ARG A 1 -8.02 -38.72 -14.69
CA ARG A 1 -7.42 -38.25 -13.43
C ARG A 1 -7.15 -39.47 -12.57
N PHE A 2 -5.92 -39.66 -12.10
CA PHE A 2 -5.62 -40.68 -11.10
C PHE A 2 -5.88 -40.09 -9.71
N THR A 3 -6.49 -40.85 -8.81
CA THR A 3 -6.81 -40.43 -7.44
C THR A 3 -6.21 -41.45 -6.47
N LEU A 4 -5.53 -40.96 -5.43
CA LEU A 4 -5.02 -41.79 -4.34
C LEU A 4 -5.97 -41.64 -3.15
N ASP A 5 -6.57 -42.74 -2.71
CA ASP A 5 -7.39 -42.77 -1.50
C ASP A 5 -6.49 -42.95 -0.28
N LEU A 6 -6.48 -41.94 0.59
CA LEU A 6 -5.67 -41.88 1.81
C LEU A 6 -6.51 -42.05 3.09
N ASP A 7 -7.82 -42.31 2.97
CA ASP A 7 -8.75 -42.33 4.11
C ASP A 7 -8.33 -43.34 5.18
N LYS A 8 -7.94 -44.55 4.78
CA LYS A 8 -7.48 -45.60 5.70
C LYS A 8 -6.21 -45.20 6.46
N LEU A 9 -5.29 -44.49 5.79
CA LEU A 9 -4.06 -44.01 6.42
C LEU A 9 -4.37 -42.91 7.45
N PHE A 10 -5.20 -41.93 7.09
CA PHE A 10 -5.55 -40.82 7.99
C PHE A 10 -6.40 -41.23 9.19
N LYS A 11 -7.21 -42.28 9.07
CA LYS A 11 -7.98 -42.88 10.18
C LYS A 11 -7.10 -43.61 11.19
N THR A 12 -5.90 -44.04 10.81
CA THR A 12 -5.00 -44.81 11.68
C THR A 12 -4.39 -43.94 12.76
N GLU A 13 -3.99 -42.71 12.41
CA GLU A 13 -3.43 -41.74 13.38
C GLU A 13 -3.96 -40.31 13.10
N PRO A 14 -5.12 -39.93 13.67
CA PRO A 14 -5.61 -38.55 13.65
C PRO A 14 -4.65 -37.60 14.36
N GLY A 15 -4.42 -36.42 13.79
CA GLY A 15 -3.48 -35.42 14.31
C GLY A 15 -2.06 -35.53 13.75
N ALA A 16 -1.70 -36.62 13.07
CA ALA A 16 -0.40 -36.77 12.43
C ALA A 16 -0.26 -35.93 11.16
N MET A 17 0.99 -35.56 10.85
CA MET A 17 1.36 -34.95 9.58
C MET A 17 1.96 -36.02 8.67
N TYR A 18 1.30 -36.28 7.55
CA TYR A 18 1.71 -37.27 6.57
C TYR A 18 2.43 -36.56 5.41
N ARG A 19 3.62 -37.03 5.04
CA ARG A 19 4.28 -36.60 3.80
C ARG A 19 4.02 -37.63 2.71
N VAL A 20 3.10 -37.31 1.81
CA VAL A 20 2.83 -38.15 0.64
C VAL A 20 3.82 -37.78 -0.45
N SER A 21 4.51 -38.78 -0.97
CA SER A 21 5.51 -38.62 -2.03
C SER A 21 5.14 -39.50 -3.20
N ILE A 22 5.02 -38.91 -4.39
CA ILE A 22 4.83 -39.64 -5.64
C ILE A 22 6.15 -39.56 -6.40
N MET A 23 6.74 -40.72 -6.59
CA MET A 23 8.06 -40.89 -7.17
C MET A 23 7.96 -41.85 -8.36
N PHE A 24 8.88 -41.74 -9.31
CA PHE A 24 8.89 -42.60 -10.48
C PHE A 24 10.32 -42.88 -10.95
N LYS A 25 10.51 -44.07 -11.52
CA LYS A 25 11.77 -44.58 -12.11
C LYS A 25 11.69 -44.50 -13.63
N GLN A 26 12.84 -44.54 -14.29
CA GLN A 26 12.92 -44.63 -15.76
C GLN A 26 12.11 -45.80 -16.33
N LYS A 27 12.12 -46.96 -15.66
CA LYS A 27 11.34 -48.15 -16.06
C LYS A 27 9.81 -47.95 -16.03
N TYR A 28 9.31 -46.89 -15.40
CA TYR A 28 7.88 -46.56 -15.38
C TYR A 28 7.49 -45.57 -16.50
N SER A 29 8.47 -45.06 -17.25
CA SER A 29 8.23 -44.12 -18.34
C SER A 29 7.61 -44.81 -19.54
N LEU A 30 6.53 -44.23 -20.07
CA LEU A 30 5.92 -44.62 -21.35
C LEU A 30 6.50 -43.82 -22.53
N PHE A 31 7.52 -42.98 -22.26
CA PHE A 31 8.15 -42.15 -23.27
C PHE A 31 9.10 -43.00 -24.13
N SER A 32 8.79 -43.11 -25.42
CA SER A 32 9.60 -43.87 -26.37
C SER A 32 10.88 -43.11 -26.72
N CYS A 33 11.99 -43.54 -26.13
CA CYS A 33 13.32 -43.08 -26.51
C CYS A 33 13.76 -43.79 -27.80
N ASN A 34 14.23 -43.04 -28.81
CA ASN A 34 14.73 -43.63 -30.04
C ASN A 34 15.89 -44.59 -29.73
N GLU A 35 15.88 -45.80 -30.29
CA GLU A 35 16.82 -46.91 -30.04
C GLU A 35 18.29 -46.64 -30.47
N GLY A 36 18.70 -45.39 -30.67
CA GLY A 36 20.06 -44.99 -31.03
C GLY A 36 21.00 -44.71 -29.84
N ALA A 37 20.52 -44.79 -28.61
CA ALA A 37 21.33 -44.55 -27.40
C ALA A 37 21.33 -45.77 -26.46
N LYS A 38 21.66 -46.95 -26.99
CA LYS A 38 22.33 -47.98 -26.17
C LYS A 38 23.79 -47.56 -26.04
N SER A 39 24.18 -46.95 -24.93
CA SER A 39 25.57 -47.11 -24.48
C SER A 39 25.68 -48.50 -23.86
N GLU A 40 26.33 -49.39 -24.61
CA GLU A 40 26.89 -50.62 -24.07
C GLU A 40 27.69 -50.32 -22.81
N GLY A 41 27.32 -51.00 -21.72
CA GLY A 41 27.99 -50.92 -20.44
C GLY A 41 27.46 -51.96 -19.47
N ASN A 42 27.05 -53.12 -19.98
CA ASN A 42 26.87 -54.31 -19.18
C ASN A 42 28.28 -54.85 -18.88
N THR A 43 28.85 -54.44 -17.77
CA THR A 43 29.91 -55.20 -17.11
C THR A 43 29.44 -55.48 -15.70
N GLU A 44 29.10 -56.75 -15.47
CA GLU A 44 29.14 -57.36 -14.15
C GLU A 44 30.47 -56.97 -13.50
N ASN A 45 30.41 -56.21 -12.43
CA ASN A 45 31.40 -56.25 -11.37
C ASN A 45 30.64 -56.24 -10.06
N SER A 46 30.36 -57.45 -9.60
CA SER A 46 30.14 -57.80 -8.21
C SER A 46 31.24 -57.17 -7.35
N TYR A 47 30.89 -56.11 -6.63
CA TYR A 47 31.54 -55.79 -5.36
C TYR A 47 30.47 -55.89 -4.28
N GLU A 48 30.38 -57.07 -3.68
CA GLU A 48 29.88 -57.26 -2.32
C GLU A 48 30.55 -56.20 -1.43
N ASN A 49 29.75 -55.29 -0.90
CA ASN A 49 30.05 -54.64 0.37
C ASN A 49 28.96 -55.07 1.33
N ASP A 50 29.25 -56.18 2.02
CA ASP A 50 28.60 -56.58 3.26
C ASP A 50 28.68 -55.43 4.26
N TYR A 51 27.55 -54.81 4.53
CA TYR A 51 27.24 -54.24 5.84
C TYR A 51 25.79 -54.60 6.15
N GLU A 52 25.63 -55.72 6.85
CA GLU A 52 24.44 -56.00 7.66
C GLU A 52 24.25 -54.84 8.64
N ASP A 53 23.10 -54.16 8.56
CA ASP A 53 22.50 -53.58 9.76
C ASP A 53 20.98 -53.80 9.69
N GLY A 54 20.50 -54.66 10.59
CA GLY A 54 19.15 -55.17 10.59
C GLY A 54 18.16 -54.18 11.19
N TYR A 55 17.15 -53.80 10.40
CA TYR A 55 15.93 -53.17 10.92
C TYR A 55 14.73 -54.08 10.64
N TYR A 56 14.24 -54.74 11.69
CA TYR A 56 12.97 -55.46 11.69
C TYR A 56 11.81 -54.45 11.75
N GLY A 57 11.18 -54.20 10.60
CA GLY A 57 9.89 -53.52 10.48
C GLY A 57 9.05 -54.23 9.43
N GLN A 58 7.78 -54.49 9.74
CA GLN A 58 6.85 -55.23 8.87
C GLN A 58 6.88 -54.71 7.42
N LYS A 59 7.28 -55.59 6.48
CA LYS A 59 7.27 -55.31 5.04
C LYS A 59 5.85 -55.06 4.58
N ILE A 60 5.54 -53.80 4.27
CA ILE A 60 4.34 -53.43 3.51
C ILE A 60 4.66 -53.19 2.02
N ASP A 61 5.92 -53.18 1.58
CA ASP A 61 6.25 -53.14 0.14
C ASP A 61 7.59 -53.84 -0.23
N GLU A 62 7.61 -54.47 -1.40
CA GLU A 62 8.78 -55.11 -2.05
C GLU A 62 9.69 -54.07 -2.75
N ASP A 63 10.28 -53.11 -2.05
CA ASP A 63 11.20 -52.17 -2.73
C ASP A 63 12.19 -51.47 -1.76
N ASP A 64 12.84 -52.20 -0.84
CA ASP A 64 13.90 -51.65 0.04
C ASP A 64 15.05 -51.00 -0.76
N ASP A 65 15.36 -51.53 -1.95
CA ASP A 65 16.35 -50.95 -2.87
C ASP A 65 15.92 -49.60 -3.46
N PHE A 66 14.61 -49.34 -3.55
CA PHE A 66 14.12 -48.04 -4.00
C PHE A 66 14.41 -46.94 -2.98
N TRP A 67 14.22 -47.25 -1.70
CA TRP A 67 14.45 -46.32 -0.59
C TRP A 67 15.94 -46.03 -0.37
N LYS A 68 16.85 -46.95 -0.71
CA LYS A 68 18.30 -46.66 -0.73
C LYS A 68 18.70 -45.60 -1.78
N GLY A 69 17.95 -45.50 -2.89
CA GLY A 69 18.14 -44.45 -3.89
C GLY A 69 17.53 -43.10 -3.51
N TYR A 70 16.59 -43.07 -2.55
CA TYR A 70 15.93 -41.86 -2.06
C TYR A 70 16.90 -40.86 -1.42
N GLU A 71 17.95 -41.35 -0.76
CA GLU A 71 18.96 -40.49 -0.11
C GLU A 71 19.99 -39.92 -1.10
N ASN A 72 20.14 -40.52 -2.28
CA ASN A 72 21.09 -40.09 -3.29
C ASN A 72 20.45 -39.06 -4.24
N TYR A 73 20.82 -37.79 -4.04
CA TYR A 73 20.31 -36.68 -4.85
C TYR A 73 20.63 -36.83 -6.36
N TYR A 74 21.69 -37.56 -6.71
CA TYR A 74 22.07 -37.84 -8.10
C TYR A 74 22.21 -39.35 -8.36
N PRO A 75 21.59 -39.88 -9.43
CA PRO A 75 21.78 -41.26 -9.84
C PRO A 75 23.21 -41.51 -10.35
N SER A 76 23.65 -42.77 -10.33
CA SER A 76 24.89 -43.20 -10.98
C SER A 76 24.88 -42.79 -12.46
N ASN A 77 25.93 -42.11 -12.92
CA ASN A 77 26.06 -41.50 -14.26
C ASN A 77 25.22 -40.24 -14.53
N TYR A 78 24.90 -39.47 -13.49
CA TYR A 78 24.25 -38.17 -13.65
C TYR A 78 25.08 -37.17 -14.48
N SER A 79 24.43 -36.59 -15.50
CA SER A 79 24.95 -35.55 -16.37
C SER A 79 24.05 -34.32 -16.28
N TRP A 80 24.63 -33.17 -15.89
CA TRP A 80 23.92 -31.89 -15.83
C TRP A 80 23.34 -31.43 -17.17
N ARG A 81 23.94 -31.87 -18.30
CA ARG A 81 23.46 -31.53 -19.64
C ARG A 81 22.16 -32.25 -19.98
N ASP A 82 21.91 -33.40 -19.36
CA ASP A 82 20.83 -34.31 -19.69
C ASP A 82 19.73 -34.36 -18.61
N LYS A 83 19.78 -33.44 -17.64
CA LYS A 83 18.83 -33.38 -16.50
C LYS A 83 17.35 -33.21 -16.91
N ASP A 84 17.11 -32.70 -18.11
CA ASP A 84 15.77 -32.49 -18.67
C ASP A 84 15.47 -33.49 -19.82
N ASP A 85 16.35 -34.47 -20.05
CA ASP A 85 16.16 -35.55 -21.03
C ASP A 85 15.62 -36.82 -20.35
N PRO A 86 14.32 -37.15 -20.51
CA PRO A 86 13.69 -38.32 -19.91
C PRO A 86 14.24 -39.66 -20.40
N CYS A 87 15.11 -39.66 -21.41
CA CYS A 87 15.80 -40.85 -21.91
C CYS A 87 17.07 -41.19 -21.14
N THR A 88 17.53 -40.32 -20.25
CA THR A 88 18.73 -40.56 -19.44
C THR A 88 18.39 -40.76 -17.96
N PRO A 89 19.24 -41.47 -17.19
CA PRO A 89 19.09 -41.56 -15.74
C PRO A 89 19.05 -40.19 -15.06
N SER A 90 19.71 -39.18 -15.65
CA SER A 90 19.84 -37.81 -15.11
C SER A 90 18.50 -37.08 -14.91
N TYR A 91 17.44 -37.52 -15.58
CA TYR A 91 16.10 -36.95 -15.42
C TYR A 91 15.37 -37.44 -14.15
N TYR A 92 15.67 -38.63 -13.65
CA TYR A 92 14.88 -39.28 -12.60
C TYR A 92 15.46 -39.03 -11.21
N THR A 93 15.60 -37.76 -10.84
CA THR A 93 16.11 -37.36 -9.52
C THR A 93 14.99 -36.88 -8.59
N SER A 94 15.32 -36.71 -7.30
CA SER A 94 14.39 -36.21 -6.29
C SER A 94 13.78 -34.83 -6.63
N ASP A 95 14.40 -34.06 -7.52
CA ASP A 95 13.89 -32.78 -8.02
C ASP A 95 12.61 -32.91 -8.87
N LYS A 96 12.41 -34.05 -9.54
CA LYS A 96 11.20 -34.33 -10.35
C LYS A 96 10.08 -34.99 -9.56
N TRP A 97 10.31 -35.38 -8.31
CA TRP A 97 9.29 -36.04 -7.49
C TRP A 97 8.30 -35.03 -6.90
N ALA A 98 7.05 -35.45 -6.80
CA ALA A 98 6.01 -34.64 -6.18
C ALA A 98 5.89 -34.99 -4.70
N HIS A 99 5.99 -34.00 -3.82
CA HIS A 99 5.80 -34.17 -2.38
C HIS A 99 4.70 -33.25 -1.87
N ARG A 100 3.87 -33.75 -0.95
CA ARG A 100 2.87 -32.94 -0.27
C ARG A 100 2.72 -33.36 1.19
N ASN A 101 2.78 -32.39 2.09
CA ASN A 101 2.45 -32.59 3.49
C ASN A 101 0.94 -32.42 3.68
N LEU A 102 0.32 -33.36 4.38
CA LEU A 102 -1.11 -33.42 4.67
C LEU A 102 -1.28 -33.56 6.19
N LEU A 103 -2.12 -32.72 6.77
CA LEU A 103 -2.43 -32.75 8.20
C LEU A 103 -3.83 -33.33 8.39
N SER A 104 -3.95 -34.42 9.14
CA SER A 104 -5.23 -35.01 9.49
C SER A 104 -5.78 -34.31 10.75
N SER A 105 -6.51 -33.21 10.60
CA SER A 105 -7.14 -32.51 11.73
C SER A 105 -8.33 -31.65 11.30
N ASN A 106 -9.30 -31.50 12.19
CA ASN A 106 -10.44 -30.59 12.01
C ASN A 106 -10.28 -29.23 12.70
N ILE A 107 -9.12 -28.93 13.31
CA ILE A 107 -8.91 -27.65 14.01
C ILE A 107 -8.51 -26.57 13.00
N GLY A 108 -9.42 -25.61 12.76
CA GLY A 108 -9.15 -24.36 12.07
C GLY A 108 -8.64 -23.30 13.05
N LEU A 109 -7.59 -22.57 12.66
CA LEU A 109 -6.93 -21.58 13.51
C LEU A 109 -6.86 -20.22 12.83
N ILE A 110 -7.17 -19.17 13.59
CA ILE A 110 -6.93 -17.77 13.23
C ILE A 110 -6.17 -17.13 14.37
N ALA A 111 -5.08 -16.43 14.04
CA ALA A 111 -4.34 -15.62 15.00
C ALA A 111 -4.33 -14.16 14.53
N LYS A 112 -4.61 -13.25 15.47
CA LYS A 112 -4.48 -11.80 15.28
C LYS A 112 -3.52 -11.28 16.34
N ARG A 113 -2.54 -10.47 15.92
CA ARG A 113 -1.52 -9.91 16.80
C ARG A 113 -1.52 -8.39 16.69
N GLY A 114 -1.61 -7.72 17.85
CA GLY A 114 -1.49 -6.28 17.96
C GLY A 114 -0.04 -5.82 18.13
N ASN A 115 0.22 -4.57 17.72
CA ASN A 115 1.47 -3.86 18.01
C ASN A 115 1.59 -3.46 19.49
N ASP A 116 0.52 -3.64 20.27
CA ASP A 116 0.51 -3.40 21.71
C ASP A 116 0.85 -4.65 22.54
N GLU A 117 1.37 -5.72 21.92
CA GLU A 117 1.65 -7.04 22.52
C GLU A 117 0.40 -7.89 22.78
N SER A 118 -0.81 -7.39 22.43
CA SER A 118 -2.00 -8.24 22.48
C SER A 118 -1.95 -9.32 21.39
N MET A 119 -2.48 -10.49 21.72
CA MET A 119 -2.69 -11.56 20.78
C MET A 119 -4.04 -12.20 21.05
N MET A 120 -4.76 -12.48 19.98
CA MET A 120 -6.02 -13.20 19.97
C MET A 120 -5.86 -14.44 19.10
N VAL A 121 -6.25 -15.58 19.62
CA VAL A 121 -6.32 -16.85 18.90
C VAL A 121 -7.77 -17.30 18.89
N ILE A 122 -8.23 -17.74 17.73
CA ILE A 122 -9.56 -18.31 17.53
C ILE A 122 -9.38 -19.72 16.97
N ALA A 123 -10.08 -20.69 17.57
CA ALA A 123 -10.15 -22.06 17.11
C ALA A 123 -11.58 -22.41 16.69
N THR A 124 -11.73 -22.99 15.49
CA THR A 124 -13.01 -23.43 14.95
C THR A 124 -12.90 -24.85 14.42
N ASP A 125 -14.03 -25.52 14.31
CA ASP A 125 -14.15 -26.82 13.67
C ASP A 125 -14.26 -26.62 12.15
N LEU A 126 -13.39 -27.25 11.35
CA LEU A 126 -13.37 -27.10 9.90
C LEU A 126 -14.62 -27.71 9.24
N LEU A 127 -15.20 -28.76 9.81
CA LEU A 127 -16.36 -29.43 9.25
C LEU A 127 -17.63 -28.60 9.39
N SER A 128 -17.84 -28.00 10.56
CA SER A 128 -19.08 -27.27 10.93
C SER A 128 -18.93 -25.75 11.01
N ALA A 129 -17.71 -25.23 10.91
CA ALA A 129 -17.34 -23.83 11.18
C ALA A 129 -17.66 -23.33 12.61
N LYS A 130 -18.11 -24.21 13.53
CA LYS A 130 -18.46 -23.82 14.90
C LYS A 130 -17.22 -23.53 15.75
N PRO A 131 -17.29 -22.64 16.74
CA PRO A 131 -16.16 -22.41 17.63
C PRO A 131 -15.80 -23.64 18.47
N LEU A 132 -14.51 -23.87 18.67
CA LEU A 132 -13.99 -24.98 19.48
C LEU A 132 -13.55 -24.47 20.84
N SER A 133 -14.32 -24.80 21.87
CA SER A 133 -13.95 -24.56 23.27
C SER A 133 -12.97 -25.61 23.81
N GLY A 134 -12.13 -25.22 24.77
CA GLY A 134 -11.20 -26.11 25.47
C GLY A 134 -10.05 -26.61 24.59
N VAL A 135 -9.69 -25.87 23.55
CA VAL A 135 -8.50 -26.17 22.73
C VAL A 135 -7.28 -25.62 23.46
N THR A 136 -6.32 -26.48 23.77
CA THR A 136 -5.05 -26.08 24.37
C THR A 136 -4.16 -25.46 23.30
N ILE A 137 -3.72 -24.22 23.50
CA ILE A 137 -2.88 -23.45 22.59
C ILE A 137 -1.50 -23.27 23.21
N ASN A 138 -0.51 -23.93 22.63
CA ASN A 138 0.90 -23.82 22.98
C ASN A 138 1.61 -22.87 22.01
N LEU A 139 2.16 -21.77 22.52
CA LEU A 139 2.99 -20.86 21.72
C LEU A 139 4.47 -21.12 21.94
N LEU A 140 5.22 -21.22 20.85
CA LEU A 140 6.64 -21.49 20.83
C LEU A 140 7.40 -20.36 20.14
N ASN A 141 8.64 -20.10 20.59
CA ASN A 141 9.56 -19.21 19.89
C ASN A 141 10.26 -19.93 18.72
N TYR A 142 11.17 -19.23 18.04
CA TYR A 142 11.92 -19.77 16.90
C TYR A 142 12.77 -20.99 17.28
N GLN A 143 13.33 -21.01 18.50
CA GLN A 143 14.08 -22.14 19.06
C GLN A 143 13.17 -23.28 19.57
N ARG A 144 11.86 -23.23 19.32
CA ARG A 144 10.84 -24.17 19.80
C ARG A 144 10.67 -24.24 21.32
N GLN A 145 11.16 -23.24 22.05
CA GLN A 145 10.91 -23.11 23.48
C GLN A 145 9.50 -22.59 23.72
N LYS A 146 8.81 -23.19 24.69
CA LYS A 146 7.46 -22.81 25.09
C LYS A 146 7.45 -21.42 25.73
N LEU A 147 6.67 -20.52 25.16
CA LEU A 147 6.46 -19.15 25.65
C LEU A 147 5.28 -19.10 26.62
N THR A 148 4.16 -19.72 26.26
CA THR A 148 2.95 -19.79 27.09
C THR A 148 2.02 -20.91 26.61
N THR A 149 1.10 -21.32 27.49
CA THR A 149 -0.01 -22.23 27.20
C THR A 149 -1.30 -21.56 27.67
N VAL A 150 -2.31 -21.53 26.81
CA VAL A 150 -3.63 -20.96 27.11
C VAL A 150 -4.73 -21.85 26.54
N GLU A 151 -5.96 -21.70 26.99
CA GLU A 151 -7.12 -22.46 26.49
C GLU A 151 -8.19 -21.56 25.90
N THR A 152 -8.88 -22.03 24.87
CA THR A 152 -10.00 -21.31 24.25
C THR A 152 -11.28 -21.38 25.09
N ASP A 153 -12.00 -20.26 25.16
CA ASP A 153 -13.27 -20.12 25.88
C ASP A 153 -14.46 -20.78 25.13
N GLY A 154 -15.67 -20.59 25.63
CA GLY A 154 -16.90 -21.12 25.01
C GLY A 154 -17.17 -20.62 23.58
N ASN A 155 -16.59 -19.47 23.20
CA ASN A 155 -16.67 -18.90 21.86
C ASN A 155 -15.48 -19.29 20.98
N GLY A 156 -14.67 -20.25 21.43
CA GLY A 156 -13.47 -20.71 20.75
C GLY A 156 -12.38 -19.65 20.66
N MET A 157 -12.40 -18.64 21.54
CA MET A 157 -11.44 -17.52 21.51
C MET A 157 -10.56 -17.52 22.75
N VAL A 158 -9.36 -16.98 22.63
CA VAL A 158 -8.52 -16.63 23.77
C VAL A 158 -7.72 -15.38 23.44
N THR A 159 -7.68 -14.43 24.38
CA THR A 159 -6.93 -13.18 24.25
C THR A 159 -5.98 -13.04 25.42
N PHE A 160 -4.72 -12.72 25.14
CA PHE A 160 -3.67 -12.58 26.14
C PHE A 160 -2.59 -11.60 25.66
N SER A 161 -1.72 -11.17 26.55
CA SER A 161 -0.57 -10.33 26.23
C SER A 161 0.69 -11.20 26.15
N LEU A 162 1.50 -10.99 25.10
CA LEU A 162 2.72 -11.74 24.88
C LEU A 162 3.88 -10.81 24.49
N LYS A 163 4.80 -10.62 25.44
CA LYS A 163 5.99 -9.76 25.28
C LYS A 163 7.00 -10.29 24.26
N LYS A 164 7.18 -11.62 24.22
CA LYS A 164 8.14 -12.28 23.32
C LYS A 164 7.46 -12.59 21.98
N LYS A 165 8.14 -12.36 20.86
CA LYS A 165 7.61 -12.70 19.53
C LYS A 165 7.43 -14.22 19.39
N PRO A 166 6.19 -14.71 19.18
CA PRO A 166 5.96 -16.12 18.92
C PRO A 166 6.34 -16.45 17.47
N PHE A 167 6.63 -17.71 17.21
CA PHE A 167 6.98 -18.20 15.87
C PHE A 167 6.05 -19.33 15.42
N LEU A 168 5.65 -20.20 16.34
CA LEU A 168 4.77 -21.33 16.06
C LEU A 168 3.68 -21.43 17.12
N LEU A 169 2.46 -21.69 16.68
CA LEU A 169 1.32 -22.06 17.50
C LEU A 169 0.99 -23.52 17.26
N VAL A 170 0.85 -24.28 18.33
CA VAL A 170 0.38 -25.67 18.34
C VAL A 170 -0.93 -25.74 19.11
N ALA A 171 -1.98 -26.21 18.47
CA ALA A 171 -3.30 -26.38 19.04
C ALA A 171 -3.59 -27.86 19.26
N GLU A 172 -4.16 -28.21 20.42
CA GLU A 172 -4.39 -29.60 20.81
C GLU A 172 -5.81 -29.76 21.38
N LYS A 173 -6.56 -30.75 20.88
CA LYS A 173 -7.85 -31.14 21.42
C LYS A 173 -8.08 -32.63 21.22
N GLY A 174 -8.00 -33.41 22.28
CA GLY A 174 -8.02 -34.88 22.19
C GLY A 174 -6.87 -35.39 21.32
N THR A 175 -7.18 -36.12 20.25
CA THR A 175 -6.20 -36.61 19.26
C THR A 175 -5.87 -35.56 18.18
N ASP A 176 -6.72 -34.56 17.98
CA ASP A 176 -6.51 -33.57 16.92
C ASP A 176 -5.37 -32.61 17.25
N ARG A 177 -4.61 -32.24 16.22
CA ARG A 177 -3.50 -31.28 16.29
C ARG A 177 -3.59 -30.24 15.19
N GLY A 178 -3.46 -28.97 15.53
CA GLY A 178 -3.40 -27.84 14.59
C GLY A 178 -2.08 -27.10 14.71
N TYR A 179 -1.52 -26.65 13.59
CA TYR A 179 -0.25 -25.90 13.57
C TYR A 179 -0.44 -24.61 12.79
N LEU A 180 0.02 -23.48 13.35
CA LEU A 180 -0.02 -22.19 12.68
C LEU A 180 1.33 -21.47 12.84
N LYS A 181 1.96 -21.16 11.70
CA LYS A 181 3.15 -20.30 11.68
C LYS A 181 2.75 -18.85 11.95
N LEU A 182 3.51 -18.17 12.78
CA LEU A 182 3.24 -16.80 13.24
C LEU A 182 4.32 -15.80 12.79
N ASP A 183 5.11 -16.15 11.78
CA ASP A 183 6.02 -15.22 11.13
C ASP A 183 5.25 -14.18 10.30
N ASP A 184 5.82 -12.98 10.19
CA ASP A 184 5.14 -11.86 9.53
C ASP A 184 4.96 -12.12 8.01
N GLY A 185 5.83 -12.92 7.40
CA GLY A 185 5.79 -13.27 5.97
C GLY A 185 4.63 -14.20 5.59
N SER A 186 4.14 -14.99 6.55
CA SER A 186 2.98 -15.88 6.39
C SER A 186 1.65 -15.19 6.75
N SER A 187 1.66 -13.90 7.09
CA SER A 187 0.44 -13.15 7.38
C SER A 187 -0.41 -12.97 6.11
N LEU A 188 -1.73 -12.90 6.29
CA LEU A 188 -2.65 -12.70 5.16
C LEU A 188 -2.47 -11.30 4.59
N PRO A 189 -2.25 -11.15 3.25
CA PRO A 189 -2.02 -9.85 2.67
C PRO A 189 -3.28 -8.99 2.76
N LEU A 190 -3.08 -7.74 3.17
CA LEU A 190 -4.13 -6.72 3.22
C LEU A 190 -3.97 -5.62 2.16
N SER A 191 -2.94 -5.71 1.29
CA SER A 191 -2.61 -4.68 0.29
C SER A 191 -3.71 -4.38 -0.72
N ARG A 192 -4.71 -5.27 -0.83
CA ARG A 192 -5.88 -5.13 -1.71
C ARG A 192 -7.08 -4.46 -1.04
N PHE A 193 -7.00 -4.21 0.26
CA PHE A 193 -8.02 -3.49 1.02
C PHE A 193 -7.53 -2.08 1.35
N ASP A 194 -8.47 -1.17 1.59
CA ASP A 194 -8.16 0.18 2.04
C ASP A 194 -7.76 0.18 3.53
N VAL A 195 -6.50 -0.22 3.78
CA VAL A 195 -5.88 -0.27 5.11
C VAL A 195 -4.72 0.71 5.26
N GLY A 196 -4.64 1.70 4.37
CA GLY A 196 -3.63 2.75 4.41
C GLY A 196 -3.82 3.67 5.62
N GLY A 197 -2.73 4.32 6.05
CA GLY A 197 -2.77 5.31 7.13
C GLY A 197 -1.49 5.36 7.94
N ASP A 198 -1.50 6.20 8.98
CA ASP A 198 -0.38 6.34 9.90
C ASP A 198 -0.25 5.12 10.83
N ILE A 199 0.99 4.69 11.05
CA ILE A 199 1.29 3.52 11.89
C ILE A 199 1.38 3.97 13.35
N VAL A 200 0.61 3.30 14.23
CA VAL A 200 0.77 3.45 15.68
C VAL A 200 1.97 2.62 16.12
N GLN A 201 3.05 3.29 16.54
CA GLN A 201 4.28 2.63 16.95
C GLN A 201 4.20 2.24 18.43
N SER A 202 4.25 0.95 18.73
CA SER A 202 4.20 0.42 20.11
C SER A 202 2.98 0.89 20.93
N GLY A 203 1.85 1.22 20.29
CA GLY A 203 0.65 1.74 20.96
C GLY A 203 0.63 3.24 21.24
N ILE A 204 1.60 3.99 20.70
CA ILE A 204 1.82 5.42 20.95
C ILE A 204 1.81 6.19 19.62
N LYS A 205 1.28 7.41 19.63
CA LYS A 205 1.39 8.37 18.51
C LYS A 205 2.22 9.58 18.91
N GLY A 206 2.81 10.21 17.91
CA GLY A 206 3.71 11.34 18.10
C GLY A 206 3.67 12.29 16.91
N PHE A 207 3.52 13.58 17.17
CA PHE A 207 3.49 14.62 16.15
C PHE A 207 4.58 15.67 16.42
N ILE A 208 5.53 15.81 15.50
CA ILE A 208 6.61 16.80 15.60
C ILE A 208 6.30 17.98 14.67
N TYR A 209 6.43 19.20 15.16
CA TYR A 209 6.33 20.43 14.37
C TYR A 209 7.34 21.48 14.84
N GLY A 210 7.74 22.37 13.93
CA GLY A 210 8.59 23.52 14.24
C GLY A 210 7.77 24.80 14.26
N GLU A 211 8.36 25.87 14.76
CA GLU A 211 7.79 27.23 14.68
C GLU A 211 7.73 27.77 13.24
N ARG A 212 8.59 27.26 12.35
CA ARG A 212 8.69 27.64 10.94
C ARG A 212 9.19 26.49 10.07
N GLY A 213 9.32 26.72 8.76
CA GLY A 213 9.69 25.68 7.78
C GLY A 213 11.18 25.56 7.45
N VAL A 214 11.99 26.57 7.78
CA VAL A 214 13.42 26.64 7.43
C VAL A 214 14.22 27.45 8.45
N TRP A 215 15.48 27.09 8.67
CA TRP A 215 16.44 27.76 9.56
C TRP A 215 17.77 27.97 8.85
N ARG A 216 18.59 28.89 9.36
CA ARG A 216 19.99 29.04 8.94
C ARG A 216 20.93 28.27 9.87
N PRO A 217 22.13 27.90 9.41
CA PRO A 217 23.19 27.48 10.30
C PRO A 217 23.40 28.51 11.43
N GLY A 218 23.43 28.06 12.68
CA GLY A 218 23.56 28.92 13.86
C GLY A 218 22.23 29.40 14.47
N ASP A 219 21.11 29.34 13.74
CA ASP A 219 19.81 29.76 14.28
C ASP A 219 19.37 28.85 15.45
N SER A 220 18.63 29.43 16.39
CA SER A 220 17.86 28.65 17.36
C SER A 220 16.68 27.97 16.67
N ILE A 221 16.42 26.72 17.03
CA ILE A 221 15.38 25.85 16.47
C ILE A 221 14.46 25.42 17.61
N TYR A 222 13.15 25.62 17.46
CA TYR A 222 12.13 25.29 18.45
C TYR A 222 11.21 24.18 17.93
N LEU A 223 11.53 22.93 18.26
CA LEU A 223 10.72 21.79 17.84
C LEU A 223 9.77 21.38 18.96
N SER A 224 8.48 21.41 18.67
CA SER A 224 7.44 20.90 19.54
C SER A 224 7.11 19.46 19.17
N PHE A 225 6.83 18.66 20.19
CA PHE A 225 6.41 17.27 20.04
C PHE A 225 5.20 17.01 20.92
N ILE A 226 4.13 16.49 20.31
CA ILE A 226 2.91 16.07 21.01
C ILE A 226 2.92 14.54 21.06
N LEU A 227 2.98 14.01 22.28
CA LEU A 227 2.90 12.59 22.56
C LEU A 227 1.46 12.21 22.93
N GLU A 228 0.86 11.30 22.18
CA GLU A 228 -0.43 10.70 22.53
C GLU A 228 -0.22 9.24 22.94
N ASP A 229 -0.41 8.96 24.23
CA ASP A 229 -0.38 7.61 24.83
C ASP A 229 -1.74 7.28 25.45
N LYS A 230 -2.73 6.97 24.59
CA LYS A 230 -4.09 6.61 25.06
C LYS A 230 -4.11 5.36 25.93
N LEU A 231 -3.15 4.45 25.74
CA LEU A 231 -3.06 3.17 26.45
C LEU A 231 -2.29 3.27 27.78
N LYS A 232 -1.76 4.46 28.12
CA LYS A 232 -0.95 4.72 29.33
C LYS A 232 0.21 3.72 29.47
N LYS A 233 0.85 3.37 28.35
CA LYS A 233 2.01 2.46 28.34
C LYS A 233 3.24 3.10 28.98
N LEU A 234 3.33 4.42 28.96
CA LEU A 234 4.41 5.17 29.58
C LEU A 234 3.96 5.71 30.95
N PRO A 235 4.81 5.64 31.99
CA PRO A 235 4.53 6.30 33.25
C PRO A 235 4.46 7.83 33.06
N ALA A 236 3.79 8.51 33.98
CA ALA A 236 3.77 9.97 33.99
C ALA A 236 5.21 10.52 34.02
N ASN A 237 5.46 11.59 33.24
CA ASN A 237 6.78 12.22 33.10
C ASN A 237 7.88 11.31 32.54
N TYR A 238 7.52 10.31 31.73
CA TYR A 238 8.50 9.44 31.06
C TYR A 238 9.53 10.28 30.27
N PRO A 239 10.85 10.04 30.47
CA PRO A 239 11.88 10.76 29.75
C PRO A 239 11.89 10.34 28.27
N ILE A 240 11.64 11.28 27.38
CA ILE A 240 11.77 11.07 25.93
C ILE A 240 13.10 11.64 25.44
N SER A 241 13.72 10.97 24.47
CA SER A 241 14.98 11.44 23.89
C SER A 241 14.74 12.10 22.55
N PHE A 242 15.34 13.26 22.35
CA PHE A 242 15.43 13.96 21.07
C PHE A 242 16.84 13.81 20.51
N GLU A 243 16.94 13.50 19.22
CA GLU A 243 18.16 13.34 18.47
C GLU A 243 18.06 14.16 17.18
N LEU A 244 19.08 14.98 16.89
CA LEU A 244 19.15 15.76 15.66
C LEU A 244 20.32 15.22 14.81
N PHE A 245 20.02 14.79 13.59
CA PHE A 245 20.98 14.28 12.64
C PHE A 245 21.20 15.26 11.48
N ASN A 246 22.44 15.39 11.04
CA ASN A 246 22.78 16.18 9.86
C ASN A 246 22.43 15.43 8.55
N PRO A 247 22.54 16.08 7.38
CA PRO A 247 22.22 15.46 6.09
C PRO A 247 23.07 14.22 5.75
N GLN A 248 24.26 14.09 6.37
CA GLN A 248 25.13 12.92 6.26
C GLN A 248 24.73 11.78 7.21
N GLY A 249 23.67 11.93 8.00
CA GLY A 249 23.20 10.94 8.96
C GLY A 249 23.99 10.90 10.27
N GLN A 250 24.85 11.88 10.54
CA GLN A 250 25.62 11.97 11.78
C GLN A 250 24.78 12.61 12.89
N LEU A 251 24.83 12.03 14.10
CA LEU A 251 24.16 12.59 15.28
C LEU A 251 24.89 13.85 15.77
N VAL A 252 24.23 15.00 15.69
CA VAL A 252 24.80 16.30 16.08
C VAL A 252 24.37 16.71 17.49
N LYS A 253 23.10 16.47 17.84
CA LYS A 253 22.59 16.81 19.16
C LYS A 253 21.75 15.68 19.72
N LYS A 254 21.88 15.44 21.02
CA LYS A 254 20.98 14.60 21.80
C LYS A 254 20.50 15.38 23.03
N ALA A 255 19.21 15.30 23.33
CA ALA A 255 18.59 15.88 24.51
C ALA A 255 17.58 14.89 25.10
N ILE A 256 17.29 15.02 26.39
CA ILE A 256 16.27 14.23 27.08
C ILE A 256 15.31 15.21 27.75
N SER A 257 14.00 14.98 27.61
CA SER A 257 12.97 15.77 28.27
C SER A 257 12.05 14.87 29.08
N ASN A 258 11.88 15.19 30.37
CA ASN A 258 11.00 14.49 31.32
C ASN A 258 9.97 15.42 31.97
N LYS A 259 9.78 16.63 31.42
CA LYS A 259 8.84 17.65 31.94
C LYS A 259 7.80 18.02 30.87
N PRO A 260 6.95 17.10 30.42
CA PRO A 260 5.88 17.45 29.52
C PRO A 260 4.81 18.29 30.24
N LEU A 261 4.11 19.12 29.46
CA LEU A 261 2.82 19.67 29.86
C LEU A 261 1.73 18.96 29.06
N ASN A 262 0.96 18.07 29.69
CA ASN A 262 -0.11 17.30 29.02
C ASN A 262 0.35 16.60 27.72
N GLY A 263 1.55 16.02 27.71
CA GLY A 263 2.12 15.35 26.53
C GLY A 263 2.78 16.30 25.51
N PHE A 264 2.78 17.61 25.74
CA PHE A 264 3.55 18.56 24.95
C PHE A 264 4.98 18.68 25.46
N TYR A 265 5.93 18.52 24.55
CA TYR A 265 7.35 18.68 24.78
C TYR A 265 7.89 19.77 23.86
N LEU A 266 8.76 20.62 24.40
CA LEU A 266 9.49 21.63 23.63
C LEU A 266 10.98 21.30 23.66
N PHE A 267 11.54 21.06 22.48
CA PHE A 267 12.97 20.87 22.27
C PHE A 267 13.57 22.14 21.69
N LYS A 268 14.39 22.81 22.51
CA LYS A 268 15.21 23.95 22.10
C LYS A 268 16.57 23.42 21.68
N THR A 269 16.96 23.64 20.43
CA THR A 269 18.28 23.29 19.91
C THR A 269 18.82 24.41 19.04
N LYS A 270 20.09 24.30 18.65
CA LYS A 270 20.71 25.16 17.64
C LYS A 270 21.73 24.34 16.86
N THR A 271 22.03 24.77 15.65
CA THR A 271 23.21 24.28 14.92
C THR A 271 24.40 25.19 15.18
N GLU A 272 25.60 24.72 14.87
CA GLU A 272 26.77 25.60 14.76
C GLU A 272 26.61 26.50 13.52
N SER A 273 27.25 27.67 13.53
CA SER A 273 27.24 28.59 12.39
C SER A 273 27.90 28.01 11.14
N THR A 274 28.76 27.00 11.30
CA THR A 274 29.45 26.28 10.23
C THR A 274 28.77 24.96 9.84
N ALA A 275 27.58 24.68 10.38
CA ALA A 275 26.88 23.44 10.13
C ALA A 275 26.48 23.29 8.64
N PRO A 276 26.50 22.06 8.09
CA PRO A 276 26.14 21.85 6.69
C PRO A 276 24.68 22.19 6.41
N THR A 277 24.41 22.77 5.25
CA THR A 277 23.06 23.00 4.76
C THR A 277 22.43 21.71 4.20
N GLY A 278 21.11 21.68 4.11
CA GLY A 278 20.33 20.58 3.58
C GLY A 278 19.16 20.15 4.49
N ASN A 279 18.66 18.95 4.21
CA ASN A 279 17.60 18.32 5.00
C ASN A 279 18.22 17.60 6.22
N TRP A 280 17.99 18.14 7.41
CA TRP A 280 18.32 17.52 8.68
C TRP A 280 17.17 16.65 9.16
N SER A 281 17.45 15.73 10.08
CA SER A 281 16.45 14.81 10.62
C SER A 281 16.34 14.96 12.13
N ALA A 282 15.18 15.42 12.60
CA ALA A 282 14.82 15.44 14.01
C ALA A 282 14.10 14.15 14.37
N LYS A 283 14.65 13.39 15.31
CA LYS A 283 14.13 12.10 15.77
C LYS A 283 13.79 12.17 17.24
N VAL A 284 12.56 11.82 17.60
CA VAL A 284 12.10 11.73 18.99
C VAL A 284 11.80 10.27 19.30
N LYS A 285 12.38 9.74 20.38
CA LYS A 285 12.12 8.39 20.87
C LYS A 285 11.40 8.44 22.20
N ALA A 286 10.33 7.65 22.32
CA ALA A 286 9.54 7.48 23.52
C ALA A 286 9.27 5.98 23.72
N GLY A 287 9.90 5.37 24.72
CA GLY A 287 9.90 3.92 24.88
C GLY A 287 10.51 3.23 23.66
N GLY A 288 9.77 2.28 23.06
CA GLY A 288 10.13 1.62 21.81
C GLY A 288 9.71 2.36 20.53
N ALA A 289 8.98 3.48 20.64
CA ALA A 289 8.50 4.24 19.49
C ALA A 289 9.51 5.31 19.05
N SER A 290 9.57 5.58 17.74
CA SER A 290 10.46 6.58 17.13
C SER A 290 9.74 7.41 16.07
N PHE A 291 9.68 8.72 16.28
CA PHE A 291 9.06 9.68 15.37
C PHE A 291 10.13 10.54 14.72
N THR A 292 9.98 10.86 13.44
CA THR A 292 10.99 11.61 12.67
C THR A 292 10.34 12.76 11.92
N LYS A 293 11.03 13.90 11.84
CA LYS A 293 10.65 15.06 11.02
C LYS A 293 11.86 15.62 10.30
N VAL A 294 11.68 15.99 9.04
CA VAL A 294 12.69 16.76 8.29
C VAL A 294 12.73 18.20 8.80
N VAL A 295 13.93 18.68 9.07
CA VAL A 295 14.24 20.06 9.48
C VAL A 295 15.13 20.66 8.39
N LYS A 296 14.65 21.67 7.66
CA LYS A 296 15.42 22.28 6.58
C LYS A 296 16.36 23.34 7.12
N ILE A 297 17.66 23.15 6.95
CA ILE A 297 18.67 24.13 7.36
C ILE A 297 19.40 24.60 6.13
N GLU A 298 19.21 25.85 5.74
CA GLU A 298 19.68 26.39 4.46
C GLU A 298 20.23 27.80 4.65
N THR A 299 21.07 28.25 3.72
CA THR A 299 21.52 29.64 3.67
C THR A 299 20.41 30.50 3.08
N VAL A 300 19.49 30.93 3.94
CA VAL A 300 18.31 31.73 3.56
C VAL A 300 18.44 33.18 4.02
N ALA A 301 17.87 34.09 3.24
CA ALA A 301 17.56 35.45 3.67
C ALA A 301 16.03 35.59 3.73
N PRO A 302 15.44 36.22 4.76
CA PRO A 302 14.01 36.49 4.79
C PRO A 302 13.60 37.30 3.56
N ASN A 303 12.43 36.99 3.00
CA ASN A 303 11.82 37.87 2.01
C ASN A 303 11.55 39.23 2.65
N ARG A 304 11.76 40.31 1.89
CA ARG A 304 11.38 41.69 2.27
C ARG A 304 10.16 42.18 1.51
N ILE A 305 9.87 41.50 0.40
CA ILE A 305 8.76 41.77 -0.50
C ILE A 305 7.81 40.58 -0.43
N LYS A 306 6.55 40.85 -0.09
CA LYS A 306 5.44 39.91 -0.26
C LYS A 306 5.16 39.74 -1.74
N ILE A 307 5.34 38.53 -2.23
CA ILE A 307 5.06 38.15 -3.61
C ILE A 307 3.72 37.43 -3.63
N ASN A 308 2.81 37.90 -4.47
CA ASN A 308 1.57 37.20 -4.74
C ASN A 308 1.38 37.06 -6.25
N PHE A 309 1.50 35.82 -6.72
CA PHE A 309 1.28 35.48 -8.12
C PHE A 309 -0.07 34.77 -8.29
N ASP A 310 -1.07 35.54 -8.71
CA ASP A 310 -2.46 35.10 -8.80
C ASP A 310 -2.84 34.75 -10.24
N PHE A 311 -3.41 33.56 -10.42
CA PHE A 311 -3.95 33.08 -11.69
C PHE A 311 -5.46 33.36 -11.83
N ARG A 312 -5.95 34.42 -11.15
CA ARG A 312 -7.34 34.88 -11.12
C ARG A 312 -8.29 33.79 -10.62
N GLY A 313 -7.89 33.14 -9.52
CA GLY A 313 -8.66 32.06 -8.91
C GLY A 313 -8.61 30.71 -9.65
N LYS A 314 -7.85 30.60 -10.74
CA LYS A 314 -7.60 29.31 -11.39
C LYS A 314 -6.73 28.42 -10.50
N THR A 315 -7.09 27.15 -10.43
CA THR A 315 -6.38 26.13 -9.66
C THR A 315 -5.38 25.33 -10.49
N TYR A 316 -5.29 25.60 -11.80
CA TYR A 316 -4.41 24.92 -12.74
C TYR A 316 -3.99 25.84 -13.90
N LEU A 317 -2.87 25.50 -14.55
CA LEU A 317 -2.45 26.03 -15.85
C LEU A 317 -3.02 25.19 -16.98
N GLY A 318 -3.22 25.78 -18.16
CA GLY A 318 -3.62 25.03 -19.34
C GLY A 318 -3.16 25.68 -20.64
N ASN A 319 -2.99 24.87 -21.67
CA ASN A 319 -2.69 25.30 -23.04
C ASN A 319 -3.88 26.06 -23.67
N GLY A 320 -3.62 27.08 -24.50
CA GLY A 320 -4.63 27.89 -25.20
C GLY A 320 -5.05 29.19 -24.49
N ASN A 321 -5.42 30.20 -25.29
CA ASN A 321 -5.78 31.60 -24.96
C ASN A 321 -5.39 32.09 -23.55
N GLY A 322 -4.17 32.64 -23.49
CA GLY A 322 -3.64 33.60 -22.51
C GLY A 322 -4.37 33.67 -21.18
N SER A 323 -4.11 32.71 -20.29
CA SER A 323 -4.40 32.93 -18.88
C SER A 323 -3.44 34.02 -18.39
N ALA A 324 -3.93 35.26 -18.34
CA ALA A 324 -3.21 36.37 -17.78
C ALA A 324 -3.15 36.18 -16.26
N ALA A 325 -1.96 35.87 -15.76
CA ALA A 325 -1.67 35.85 -14.33
C ALA A 325 -1.24 37.24 -13.90
N THR A 326 -1.63 37.65 -12.69
CA THR A 326 -1.25 38.92 -12.12
C THR A 326 -0.19 38.66 -11.06
N LEU A 327 1.04 39.10 -11.36
CA LEU A 327 2.08 39.21 -10.36
C LEU A 327 1.88 40.53 -9.62
N SER A 328 1.78 40.46 -8.29
CA SER A 328 1.69 41.62 -7.42
C SER A 328 2.73 41.51 -6.31
N ALA A 329 3.31 42.64 -5.96
CA ALA A 329 4.40 42.71 -5.01
C ALA A 329 4.28 43.95 -4.14
N LYS A 330 4.44 43.74 -2.83
CA LYS A 330 4.45 44.81 -1.83
C LYS A 330 5.60 44.57 -0.88
N TRP A 331 6.22 45.62 -0.39
CA TRP A 331 7.09 45.50 0.77
C TRP A 331 6.29 44.97 1.96
N LEU A 332 6.91 44.17 2.83
CA LEU A 332 6.22 43.59 4.00
C LEU A 332 5.66 44.65 4.97
N PHE A 333 6.21 45.87 4.93
CA PHE A 333 5.68 47.03 5.66
C PHE A 333 4.55 47.78 4.92
N GLY A 334 4.08 47.25 3.78
CA GLY A 334 2.80 47.62 3.15
C GLY A 334 2.87 48.44 1.86
N THR A 335 4.00 49.07 1.52
CA THR A 335 4.09 49.90 0.29
C THR A 335 4.24 49.06 -0.99
N PRO A 336 3.78 49.53 -2.16
CA PRO A 336 3.97 48.83 -3.42
C PRO A 336 5.46 48.71 -3.82
N ALA A 337 5.85 47.56 -4.38
CA ALA A 337 7.20 47.34 -4.90
C ALA A 337 7.32 47.84 -6.34
N GLN A 338 7.35 49.16 -6.51
CA GLN A 338 7.28 49.83 -7.81
C GLN A 338 8.58 49.67 -8.62
N ASN A 339 8.46 49.50 -9.95
CA ASN A 339 9.58 49.47 -10.91
C ASN A 339 10.71 48.47 -10.59
N LEU A 340 10.44 47.47 -9.74
CA LEU A 340 11.41 46.42 -9.45
C LEU A 340 11.42 45.39 -10.57
N LYS A 341 12.61 44.88 -10.90
CA LYS A 341 12.77 43.78 -11.85
C LYS A 341 12.19 42.50 -11.24
N ALA A 342 11.41 41.76 -12.01
CA ALA A 342 10.88 40.46 -11.64
C ALA A 342 11.17 39.42 -12.72
N LYS A 343 11.39 38.18 -12.28
CA LYS A 343 11.61 37.01 -13.14
C LYS A 343 10.74 35.86 -12.65
N VAL A 344 10.08 35.17 -13.58
CA VAL A 344 9.25 33.99 -13.29
C VAL A 344 9.70 32.82 -14.14
N ASP A 345 10.14 31.76 -13.46
CA ASP A 345 10.57 30.50 -14.04
C ASP A 345 9.54 29.40 -13.74
N ILE A 346 9.29 28.50 -14.68
CA ILE A 346 8.43 27.32 -14.52
C ILE A 346 9.24 26.07 -14.85
N ASN A 347 9.28 25.13 -13.92
CA ASN A 347 9.85 23.81 -14.09
C ASN A 347 8.74 22.75 -14.17
N LEU A 348 8.56 22.15 -15.35
CA LEU A 348 7.55 21.14 -15.63
C LEU A 348 8.09 19.74 -15.35
N SER A 349 7.31 18.91 -14.66
CA SER A 349 7.65 17.52 -14.33
C SER A 349 6.41 16.62 -14.42
N LYS A 350 6.59 15.30 -14.58
CA LYS A 350 5.47 14.35 -14.60
C LYS A 350 4.69 14.39 -13.27
N ALA A 351 3.37 14.24 -13.36
CA ALA A 351 2.49 14.05 -12.22
C ALA A 351 1.40 13.04 -12.59
N GLU A 352 0.79 12.41 -11.58
CA GLU A 352 -0.35 11.53 -11.79
C GLU A 352 -1.60 12.34 -12.14
N THR A 353 -2.32 11.91 -13.19
CA THR A 353 -3.57 12.54 -13.62
C THR A 353 -4.76 11.91 -12.92
N THR A 354 -5.42 12.69 -12.04
CA THR A 354 -6.61 12.24 -11.32
C THR A 354 -7.73 13.29 -11.37
N PHE A 355 -8.98 12.82 -11.36
CA PHE A 355 -10.17 13.67 -11.28
C PHE A 355 -11.13 13.14 -10.21
N SER A 356 -11.66 14.03 -9.37
CA SER A 356 -12.43 13.66 -8.16
C SER A 356 -13.66 12.79 -8.42
N ASN A 357 -14.35 13.00 -9.54
CA ASN A 357 -15.53 12.22 -9.95
C ASN A 357 -15.18 10.90 -10.67
N PHE A 358 -13.91 10.68 -11.00
CA PHE A 358 -13.44 9.57 -11.84
C PHE A 358 -12.20 8.91 -11.24
N LYS A 359 -12.16 8.74 -9.92
CA LYS A 359 -11.02 8.15 -9.19
C LYS A 359 -10.67 6.73 -9.63
N ASP A 360 -11.65 5.98 -10.15
CA ASP A 360 -11.46 4.60 -10.64
C ASP A 360 -10.94 4.53 -12.09
N TYR A 361 -10.74 5.67 -12.74
CA TYR A 361 -10.31 5.74 -14.15
C TYR A 361 -8.81 6.04 -14.21
N THR A 362 -8.13 5.38 -15.14
CA THR A 362 -6.73 5.67 -15.48
C THR A 362 -6.71 6.67 -16.64
N PHE A 363 -6.05 7.80 -16.44
CA PHE A 363 -5.93 8.86 -17.45
C PHE A 363 -4.53 8.88 -18.08
N ASP A 364 -3.48 8.59 -17.33
CA ASP A 364 -2.12 8.70 -17.86
C ASP A 364 -1.83 7.68 -18.97
N ASN A 365 -0.97 8.07 -19.91
CA ASN A 365 -0.37 7.22 -20.92
C ASN A 365 1.09 6.94 -20.57
N PRO A 366 1.38 5.78 -19.95
CA PRO A 366 2.74 5.43 -19.55
C PRO A 366 3.68 5.12 -20.73
N LEU A 367 3.18 5.12 -21.97
CA LEU A 367 4.01 5.03 -23.19
C LEU A 367 4.71 6.35 -23.53
N VAL A 368 4.29 7.47 -22.94
CA VAL A 368 4.87 8.79 -23.23
C VAL A 368 5.90 9.14 -22.17
N ASN A 369 7.16 9.27 -22.60
CA ASN A 369 8.21 9.86 -21.79
C ASN A 369 8.15 11.38 -21.84
N PHE A 370 8.41 12.01 -20.70
CA PHE A 370 8.44 13.46 -20.56
C PHE A 370 9.63 13.81 -19.68
N ASP A 371 10.57 14.54 -20.25
CA ASP A 371 11.72 15.05 -19.54
C ASP A 371 11.38 16.36 -18.84
N THR A 372 12.05 16.61 -17.72
CA THR A 372 11.82 17.84 -16.95
C THR A 372 12.26 19.05 -17.78
N GLN A 373 11.39 20.06 -17.90
CA GLN A 373 11.64 21.26 -18.71
C GLN A 373 11.59 22.52 -17.85
N LEU A 374 12.61 23.36 -17.95
CA LEU A 374 12.69 24.67 -17.30
C LEU A 374 12.45 25.79 -18.32
N LYS A 375 11.56 26.73 -18.00
CA LYS A 375 11.19 27.84 -18.88
C LYS A 375 10.98 29.15 -18.13
N THR A 376 11.59 30.23 -18.60
CA THR A 376 11.28 31.60 -18.15
C THR A 376 10.00 32.08 -18.85
N ILE A 377 8.94 32.42 -18.11
CA ILE A 377 7.68 32.94 -18.68
C ILE A 377 7.55 34.45 -18.55
N PHE A 378 8.37 35.08 -17.72
CA PHE A 378 8.42 36.53 -17.57
C PHE A 378 9.79 36.97 -17.09
N GLU A 379 10.30 38.04 -17.71
CA GLU A 379 11.41 38.82 -17.20
C GLU A 379 11.18 40.28 -17.58
N GLY A 380 11.01 41.16 -16.58
CA GLY A 380 10.65 42.56 -16.80
C GLY A 380 10.41 43.31 -15.51
N ASN A 381 9.95 44.56 -15.59
CA ASN A 381 9.72 45.40 -14.41
C ASN A 381 8.24 45.43 -14.01
N LEU A 382 7.99 45.61 -12.72
CA LEU A 382 6.66 45.92 -12.17
C LEU A 382 6.27 47.37 -12.47
N ASN A 383 4.98 47.65 -12.57
CA ASN A 383 4.47 49.02 -12.74
C ASN A 383 4.46 49.81 -11.42
N GLU A 384 3.95 51.05 -11.46
CA GLU A 384 3.81 51.96 -10.30
C GLU A 384 2.93 51.40 -9.17
N ASN A 385 2.09 50.40 -9.43
CA ASN A 385 1.29 49.73 -8.41
C ASN A 385 1.97 48.46 -7.87
N GLY A 386 3.22 48.19 -8.27
CA GLY A 386 3.93 46.96 -7.90
C GLY A 386 3.33 45.72 -8.56
N THR A 387 2.77 45.85 -9.77
CA THR A 387 2.11 44.75 -10.47
C THR A 387 2.65 44.53 -11.89
N ALA A 388 2.55 43.31 -12.38
CA ALA A 388 2.79 42.94 -13.77
C ALA A 388 1.77 41.90 -14.24
N VAL A 389 1.38 41.99 -15.51
CA VAL A 389 0.53 40.99 -16.14
C VAL A 389 1.41 40.03 -16.93
N ILE A 390 1.33 38.75 -16.59
CA ILE A 390 2.18 37.69 -17.15
C ILE A 390 1.31 36.76 -17.99
N SER A 391 1.74 36.50 -19.22
CA SER A 391 1.14 35.43 -20.01
C SER A 391 1.63 34.09 -19.47
N SER A 392 0.73 33.29 -18.91
CA SER A 392 1.06 31.93 -18.47
C SER A 392 0.95 30.90 -19.60
N ASN A 393 0.90 31.35 -20.86
CA ASN A 393 0.79 30.46 -22.00
C ASN A 393 2.17 29.86 -22.33
N LEU A 394 2.32 28.56 -22.07
CA LEU A 394 3.55 27.85 -22.32
C LEU A 394 3.73 27.45 -23.80
N ASN A 395 2.69 27.60 -24.64
CA ASN A 395 2.73 27.62 -26.11
C ASN A 395 3.61 26.54 -26.78
N GLU A 396 3.55 25.30 -26.29
CA GLU A 396 4.35 24.20 -26.83
C GLU A 396 3.45 23.01 -27.18
N GLN A 397 3.59 22.53 -28.41
CA GLN A 397 3.08 21.22 -28.83
C GLN A 397 3.96 20.13 -28.20
N MET A 398 3.89 19.98 -26.88
CA MET A 398 4.59 18.93 -26.15
C MET A 398 3.68 17.70 -25.98
N ALA A 399 4.25 16.52 -26.17
CA ALA A 399 3.60 15.28 -25.79
C ALA A 399 3.82 15.05 -24.29
N ALA A 400 2.75 14.79 -23.54
CA ALA A 400 2.81 14.47 -22.12
C ALA A 400 2.01 13.21 -21.83
N PRO A 401 2.42 12.39 -20.84
CA PRO A 401 1.65 11.23 -20.42
C PRO A 401 0.28 11.61 -19.88
N GLY A 402 0.13 12.83 -19.36
CA GLY A 402 -1.11 13.36 -18.82
C GLY A 402 -0.91 14.78 -18.32
N VAL A 403 -1.43 15.09 -17.14
CA VAL A 403 -1.23 16.33 -16.40
C VAL A 403 0.21 16.41 -15.89
N LEU A 404 0.83 17.57 -16.05
CA LEU A 404 2.16 17.84 -15.53
C LEU A 404 2.08 18.63 -14.22
N ARG A 405 3.12 18.56 -13.40
CA ARG A 405 3.33 19.48 -12.27
C ARG A 405 4.21 20.64 -12.74
N ALA A 406 3.65 21.85 -12.72
CA ALA A 406 4.38 23.08 -12.94
C ALA A 406 4.87 23.64 -11.60
N ASN A 407 6.17 23.57 -11.34
CA ASN A 407 6.81 24.24 -10.21
C ASN A 407 7.21 25.65 -10.64
N ILE A 408 6.57 26.65 -10.05
CA ILE A 408 6.72 28.05 -10.41
C ILE A 408 7.61 28.72 -9.36
N THR A 409 8.65 29.38 -9.84
CA THR A 409 9.58 30.18 -9.03
C THR A 409 9.50 31.63 -9.47
N THR A 410 9.16 32.52 -8.55
CA THR A 410 9.10 33.96 -8.81
C THR A 410 10.17 34.66 -7.98
N LYS A 411 10.99 35.50 -8.64
CA LYS A 411 12.00 36.34 -8.00
C LYS A 411 11.73 37.80 -8.30
N ILE A 412 11.81 38.65 -7.28
CA ILE A 412 11.69 40.11 -7.43
C ILE A 412 12.95 40.73 -6.85
N PHE A 413 13.69 41.45 -7.70
CA PHE A 413 15.00 42.00 -7.41
C PHE A 413 14.89 43.41 -6.84
N GLU A 414 15.53 43.61 -5.69
CA GLU A 414 15.81 44.92 -5.12
C GLU A 414 16.86 45.65 -5.96
N PRO A 415 16.92 47.00 -5.94
CA PRO A 415 17.92 47.77 -6.68
C PRO A 415 19.37 47.37 -6.35
N GLY A 416 19.62 46.91 -5.12
CA GLY A 416 20.93 46.41 -4.68
C GLY A 416 21.30 45.00 -5.17
N GLY A 417 20.46 44.35 -5.98
CA GLY A 417 20.71 43.03 -6.57
C GLY A 417 20.23 41.83 -5.74
N ASN A 418 19.85 42.04 -4.47
CA ASN A 418 19.13 41.03 -3.67
C ASN A 418 17.76 40.74 -4.25
N PHE A 419 17.13 39.63 -3.88
CA PHE A 419 15.78 39.30 -4.31
C PHE A 419 14.96 38.66 -3.21
N SER A 420 13.65 38.89 -3.25
CA SER A 420 12.67 38.04 -2.56
C SER A 420 12.18 36.95 -3.52
N ILE A 421 11.85 35.78 -2.99
CA ILE A 421 11.48 34.60 -3.78
C ILE A 421 10.21 33.93 -3.27
N ASP A 422 9.35 33.47 -4.18
CA ASP A 422 8.22 32.60 -3.89
C ASP A 422 8.28 31.35 -4.77
N ASN A 423 7.89 30.20 -4.19
CA ASN A 423 7.90 28.91 -4.85
C ASN A 423 6.60 28.15 -4.56
N PHE A 424 5.93 27.68 -5.61
CA PHE A 424 4.75 26.84 -5.48
C PHE A 424 4.55 25.98 -6.71
N SER A 425 3.67 24.99 -6.60
CA SER A 425 3.35 24.10 -7.71
C SER A 425 1.86 24.09 -8.01
N MET A 426 1.51 23.93 -9.28
CA MET A 426 0.14 23.65 -9.69
C MET A 426 0.07 22.65 -10.85
N PRO A 427 -1.07 21.98 -11.04
CA PRO A 427 -1.30 21.16 -12.21
C PRO A 427 -1.20 21.99 -13.49
N TYR A 428 -0.55 21.45 -14.52
CA TYR A 428 -0.54 21.98 -15.88
C TYR A 428 -1.21 20.99 -16.83
N HIS A 429 -2.36 21.39 -17.36
CA HIS A 429 -3.10 20.64 -18.34
C HIS A 429 -2.60 20.95 -19.75
N VAL A 430 -1.70 20.10 -20.25
CA VAL A 430 -1.21 20.16 -21.64
C VAL A 430 -2.36 20.05 -22.64
N TYR A 431 -3.34 19.20 -22.34
CA TYR A 431 -4.52 18.95 -23.16
C TYR A 431 -5.77 19.69 -22.66
N ASN A 432 -6.72 19.94 -23.56
CA ASN A 432 -8.04 20.52 -23.22
C ASN A 432 -9.01 19.49 -22.62
N SER A 433 -8.78 18.21 -22.93
CA SER A 433 -9.60 17.10 -22.47
C SER A 433 -8.75 15.85 -22.27
N TYR A 434 -9.16 14.99 -21.35
CA TYR A 434 -8.47 13.78 -20.96
C TYR A 434 -9.40 12.59 -21.17
N TYR A 435 -8.89 11.56 -21.84
CA TYR A 435 -9.57 10.27 -21.91
C TYR A 435 -9.26 9.48 -20.64
N GLY A 436 -10.25 8.80 -20.08
CA GLY A 436 -10.08 7.95 -18.91
C GLY A 436 -10.56 6.53 -19.23
N ILE A 437 -9.82 5.53 -18.76
CA ILE A 437 -10.14 4.11 -18.94
C ILE A 437 -10.51 3.51 -17.59
N LYS A 438 -11.74 3.00 -17.49
CA LYS A 438 -12.17 2.13 -16.39
C LYS A 438 -12.50 0.77 -16.96
N THR A 439 -11.73 -0.21 -16.55
CA THR A 439 -12.00 -1.61 -16.83
C THR A 439 -13.01 -2.11 -15.80
N PRO A 440 -13.81 -3.15 -16.12
CA PRO A 440 -14.64 -3.76 -15.11
C PRO A 440 -13.74 -4.27 -13.99
N ALA A 441 -14.29 -4.34 -12.78
CA ALA A 441 -13.61 -5.07 -11.73
C ALA A 441 -13.40 -6.50 -12.26
N GLY A 442 -12.15 -6.93 -12.32
CA GLY A 442 -11.82 -8.30 -12.67
C GLY A 442 -12.41 -9.27 -11.65
N ASP A 443 -12.01 -10.53 -11.79
CA ASP A 443 -12.28 -11.52 -10.77
C ASP A 443 -11.94 -10.96 -9.39
N LYS A 444 -12.86 -11.07 -8.43
CA LYS A 444 -12.80 -10.35 -7.15
C LYS A 444 -11.55 -10.71 -6.32
N LEU A 445 -10.92 -11.81 -6.70
CA LEU A 445 -9.78 -12.46 -6.08
C LEU A 445 -8.47 -11.99 -6.75
N SER A 446 -8.43 -11.95 -8.08
CA SER A 446 -7.20 -11.60 -8.80
C SER A 446 -7.12 -10.17 -9.30
N GLY A 447 -8.26 -9.51 -9.47
CA GLY A 447 -8.37 -8.28 -10.24
C GLY A 447 -8.16 -8.49 -11.74
N MET A 448 -7.99 -9.73 -12.20
CA MET A 448 -7.77 -10.10 -13.60
C MET A 448 -9.11 -10.29 -14.32
N LEU A 449 -9.16 -9.96 -15.61
CA LEU A 449 -10.31 -10.32 -16.45
C LEU A 449 -10.21 -11.79 -16.86
N VAL A 450 -11.31 -12.39 -17.31
CA VAL A 450 -11.34 -13.81 -17.73
C VAL A 450 -11.54 -13.99 -19.22
N THR A 451 -10.93 -14.98 -19.85
CA THR A 451 -11.18 -15.29 -21.26
C THR A 451 -12.60 -15.81 -21.50
N GLY A 452 -13.04 -15.79 -22.76
CA GLY A 452 -14.34 -16.30 -23.18
C GLY A 452 -15.54 -15.47 -22.71
N LYS A 453 -15.34 -14.36 -21.99
CA LYS A 453 -16.38 -13.42 -21.55
C LYS A 453 -16.14 -12.02 -22.09
N ASP A 454 -17.24 -11.30 -22.31
CA ASP A 454 -17.22 -9.89 -22.64
C ASP A 454 -16.97 -9.06 -21.37
N HIS A 455 -15.94 -8.22 -21.42
CA HIS A 455 -15.57 -7.28 -20.36
C HIS A 455 -15.85 -5.87 -20.83
N GLN A 456 -16.84 -5.24 -20.22
CA GLN A 456 -17.22 -3.87 -20.58
C GLN A 456 -16.20 -2.86 -20.05
N VAL A 457 -15.35 -2.35 -20.94
CA VAL A 457 -14.45 -1.23 -20.68
C VAL A 457 -15.26 0.06 -20.81
N GLU A 458 -15.36 0.80 -19.72
CA GLU A 458 -15.94 2.13 -19.67
C GLU A 458 -14.88 3.17 -20.00
N ILE A 459 -15.20 4.04 -20.95
CA ILE A 459 -14.32 5.11 -21.40
C ILE A 459 -15.03 6.43 -21.17
N VAL A 460 -14.30 7.39 -20.62
CA VAL A 460 -14.78 8.76 -20.46
C VAL A 460 -13.87 9.74 -21.17
N ASN A 461 -14.42 10.90 -21.53
CA ASN A 461 -13.65 12.05 -21.94
C ASN A 461 -14.11 13.27 -21.15
N VAL A 462 -13.20 13.78 -20.33
CA VAL A 462 -13.47 14.87 -19.38
C VAL A 462 -12.67 16.11 -19.76
N ASN A 463 -13.21 17.27 -19.42
CA ASN A 463 -12.47 18.53 -19.48
C ASN A 463 -11.48 18.64 -18.30
N ARG A 464 -10.76 19.78 -18.22
CA ARG A 464 -9.77 20.06 -17.16
C ARG A 464 -10.34 20.08 -15.73
N ASP A 465 -11.64 20.32 -15.57
CA ASP A 465 -12.33 20.28 -14.27
C ASP A 465 -12.83 18.88 -13.90
N GLY A 466 -12.57 17.86 -14.73
CA GLY A 466 -13.11 16.52 -14.53
C GLY A 466 -14.61 16.42 -14.79
N LYS A 467 -15.19 17.30 -15.61
CA LYS A 467 -16.58 17.20 -16.10
C LYS A 467 -16.60 16.54 -17.47
N LEU A 468 -17.59 15.68 -17.72
CA LEU A 468 -17.76 15.03 -19.02
C LEU A 468 -17.98 16.05 -20.13
N LEU A 469 -17.37 15.82 -21.28
CA LEU A 469 -17.61 16.64 -22.46
C LEU A 469 -18.93 16.25 -23.12
N ASN A 470 -19.80 17.23 -23.35
CA ASN A 470 -21.10 17.02 -23.99
C ASN A 470 -20.99 17.03 -25.52
N THR A 471 -20.13 16.17 -26.08
CA THR A 471 -19.94 16.04 -27.53
C THR A 471 -19.95 14.58 -27.93
N ASN A 472 -20.51 14.32 -29.11
CA ASN A 472 -20.46 13.00 -29.73
C ASN A 472 -19.28 12.95 -30.69
N LYS A 473 -18.48 11.89 -30.63
CA LYS A 473 -17.32 11.69 -31.50
C LYS A 473 -16.95 10.23 -31.57
N SER A 474 -16.26 9.84 -32.64
CA SER A 474 -15.62 8.54 -32.72
C SER A 474 -14.28 8.58 -31.99
N ILE A 475 -13.97 7.52 -31.24
CA ILE A 475 -12.69 7.35 -30.54
C ILE A 475 -12.02 6.06 -30.99
N SER A 476 -10.69 6.02 -30.99
CA SER A 476 -9.94 4.80 -31.27
C SER A 476 -9.58 4.09 -29.97
N VAL A 477 -9.85 2.79 -29.94
CA VAL A 477 -9.44 1.87 -28.88
C VAL A 477 -8.54 0.80 -29.51
N ALA A 478 -7.26 0.82 -29.13
CA ALA A 478 -6.27 -0.15 -29.57
C ALA A 478 -5.93 -1.11 -28.42
N LEU A 479 -5.85 -2.40 -28.74
CA LEU A 479 -5.48 -3.46 -27.80
C LEU A 479 -4.16 -4.08 -28.24
N TYR A 480 -3.18 -4.09 -27.33
CA TYR A 480 -1.88 -4.71 -27.53
C TYR A 480 -1.69 -5.87 -26.54
N LYS A 481 -1.05 -6.96 -26.97
CA LYS A 481 -0.57 -8.02 -26.08
C LYS A 481 0.90 -7.74 -25.72
N ILE A 482 1.20 -7.70 -24.43
CA ILE A 482 2.53 -7.44 -23.89
C ILE A 482 3.17 -8.78 -23.51
N GLN A 483 4.30 -9.13 -24.13
CA GLN A 483 5.05 -10.34 -23.77
C GLN A 483 6.06 -10.03 -22.66
N TRP A 484 5.99 -10.78 -21.54
CA TRP A 484 6.86 -10.62 -20.36
C TRP A 484 8.01 -11.62 -20.36
N ARG A 485 9.22 -11.18 -19.99
CA ARG A 485 10.33 -12.05 -19.55
C ARG A 485 10.92 -11.48 -18.25
N TRP A 486 11.00 -12.33 -17.22
CA TRP A 486 11.26 -11.97 -15.82
C TRP A 486 12.65 -11.39 -15.50
N TRP A 487 13.62 -11.44 -16.43
CA TRP A 487 15.02 -11.11 -16.14
C TRP A 487 15.47 -9.69 -16.50
N TRP A 488 14.56 -8.77 -16.88
CA TRP A 488 14.96 -7.42 -17.35
C TRP A 488 14.44 -6.22 -16.55
N GLU A 489 13.43 -6.34 -15.67
CA GLU A 489 12.73 -5.13 -15.19
C GLU A 489 12.41 -5.12 -13.68
N GLN A 490 13.41 -5.39 -12.83
CA GLN A 490 13.28 -5.17 -11.39
C GLN A 490 13.45 -3.69 -10.99
N ASN A 491 14.01 -2.84 -11.86
CA ASN A 491 14.46 -1.49 -11.49
C ASN A 491 13.63 -0.32 -12.06
N ASN A 492 12.57 -0.55 -12.83
CA ASN A 492 11.77 0.55 -13.37
C ASN A 492 10.34 0.12 -13.70
N GLN A 493 9.46 0.06 -12.68
CA GLN A 493 8.03 -0.29 -12.83
C GLN A 493 7.24 0.69 -13.71
N GLU A 494 7.80 1.85 -14.08
CA GLU A 494 7.14 2.89 -14.87
C GLU A 494 7.72 3.12 -16.28
N SER A 495 8.74 2.37 -16.70
CA SER A 495 9.37 2.61 -18.01
C SER A 495 8.86 1.63 -19.07
N PHE A 496 7.80 2.01 -19.81
CA PHE A 496 7.48 1.40 -21.10
C PHE A 496 8.35 1.99 -22.23
N ALA A 497 9.50 2.58 -21.93
CA ALA A 497 10.37 3.26 -22.90
C ALA A 497 10.81 2.36 -24.08
N ASN A 498 10.71 1.04 -23.93
CA ASN A 498 11.02 0.07 -24.97
C ASN A 498 9.78 -0.42 -25.75
N PHE A 499 8.60 0.19 -25.59
CA PHE A 499 7.37 -0.24 -26.27
C PHE A 499 7.49 -0.23 -27.81
N THR A 500 8.30 0.67 -28.36
CA THR A 500 8.50 0.87 -29.81
C THR A 500 9.72 0.16 -30.40
N GLN A 501 10.65 -0.37 -29.60
CA GLN A 501 11.93 -0.91 -30.12
C GLN A 501 11.99 -2.43 -30.26
N ASN A 502 10.87 -3.15 -30.14
CA ASN A 502 10.95 -4.60 -30.00
C ASN A 502 9.81 -5.30 -30.74
N GLU A 503 10.15 -6.32 -31.54
CA GLU A 503 9.27 -7.27 -32.28
C GLU A 503 8.27 -8.07 -31.39
N TYR A 504 8.05 -7.64 -30.13
CA TYR A 504 7.47 -8.43 -29.04
C TYR A 504 6.12 -7.88 -28.53
N ASN A 505 5.72 -6.65 -28.89
CA ASN A 505 4.39 -6.11 -28.59
C ASN A 505 3.47 -6.29 -29.80
N LYS A 506 2.53 -7.24 -29.69
CA LYS A 506 1.64 -7.55 -30.81
C LYS A 506 0.39 -6.69 -30.73
N LEU A 507 0.17 -5.82 -31.72
CA LEU A 507 -1.13 -5.19 -31.93
C LEU A 507 -2.17 -6.29 -32.20
N ILE A 508 -3.18 -6.40 -31.34
CA ILE A 508 -4.24 -7.39 -31.47
C ILE A 508 -5.39 -6.82 -32.29
N LYS A 509 -5.83 -5.61 -31.97
CA LYS A 509 -6.99 -4.97 -32.62
C LYS A 509 -6.95 -3.47 -32.46
N ILE A 510 -7.51 -2.76 -33.44
CA ILE A 510 -7.94 -1.35 -33.33
C ILE A 510 -9.42 -1.31 -33.68
N VAL A 511 -10.22 -0.64 -32.86
CA VAL A 511 -11.64 -0.41 -33.13
C VAL A 511 -11.98 1.06 -32.94
N ASN A 512 -12.88 1.56 -33.78
CA ASN A 512 -13.52 2.85 -33.56
C ASN A 512 -14.80 2.63 -32.74
N VAL A 513 -14.97 3.41 -31.68
CA VAL A 513 -16.12 3.33 -30.77
C VAL A 513 -16.78 4.69 -30.72
N ASP A 514 -18.10 4.73 -30.85
CA ASP A 514 -18.85 5.97 -30.73
C ASP A 514 -18.97 6.39 -29.26
N MET A 515 -18.52 7.60 -28.98
CA MET A 515 -18.66 8.26 -27.69
C MET A 515 -19.85 9.20 -27.74
N VAL A 516 -20.76 9.05 -26.77
CA VAL A 516 -21.96 9.89 -26.62
C VAL A 516 -21.88 10.61 -25.29
N ASN A 517 -22.02 11.95 -25.31
CA ASN A 517 -21.94 12.80 -24.11
C ASN A 517 -20.69 12.51 -23.24
N GLY A 518 -19.55 12.29 -23.91
CA GLY A 518 -18.27 12.07 -23.24
C GLY A 518 -18.13 10.70 -22.58
N LYS A 519 -19.04 9.75 -22.86
CA LYS A 519 -18.96 8.36 -22.41
C LYS A 519 -18.98 7.41 -23.60
N ALA A 520 -18.16 6.38 -23.54
CA ALA A 520 -18.18 5.26 -24.46
C ALA A 520 -18.06 3.95 -23.68
N LYS A 521 -18.51 2.87 -24.29
CA LYS A 521 -18.36 1.52 -23.76
C LYS A 521 -17.79 0.65 -24.86
N TRP A 522 -16.80 -0.17 -24.52
CA TRP A 522 -16.21 -1.12 -25.44
C TRP A 522 -16.16 -2.50 -24.79
N ASP A 523 -16.75 -3.49 -25.45
CA ASP A 523 -16.72 -4.85 -24.97
C ASP A 523 -15.41 -5.52 -25.42
N LEU A 524 -14.54 -5.77 -24.45
CA LEU A 524 -13.30 -6.49 -24.61
C LEU A 524 -13.55 -7.99 -24.43
N LYS A 525 -13.25 -8.78 -25.45
CA LYS A 525 -13.27 -10.24 -25.38
C LYS A 525 -11.96 -10.81 -25.89
N ILE A 526 -11.36 -11.68 -25.08
CA ILE A 526 -10.23 -12.53 -25.48
C ILE A 526 -10.68 -13.97 -25.33
N ASP A 527 -10.56 -14.76 -26.40
CA ASP A 527 -10.92 -16.18 -26.41
C ASP A 527 -9.70 -17.06 -26.04
N GLU A 528 -9.96 -18.24 -25.50
CA GLU A 528 -8.92 -19.25 -25.25
C GLU A 528 -8.27 -19.71 -26.57
N PRO A 529 -6.97 -20.06 -26.59
CA PRO A 529 -6.06 -20.24 -25.46
C PRO A 529 -5.28 -18.96 -25.07
N GLU A 530 -5.67 -17.78 -25.53
CA GLU A 530 -4.90 -16.55 -25.30
C GLU A 530 -5.06 -16.03 -23.87
N TRP A 531 -3.94 -15.79 -23.17
CA TRP A 531 -3.91 -15.19 -21.82
C TRP A 531 -2.69 -14.28 -21.65
N GLY A 532 -2.62 -13.53 -20.55
CA GLY A 532 -1.49 -12.71 -20.14
C GLY A 532 -1.81 -11.22 -20.00
N ARG A 533 -0.77 -10.39 -20.12
CA ARG A 533 -0.89 -8.93 -19.95
C ARG A 533 -1.24 -8.26 -21.28
N TYR A 534 -2.22 -7.37 -21.25
CA TYR A 534 -2.64 -6.55 -22.37
C TYR A 534 -2.58 -5.07 -22.02
N LEU A 535 -2.41 -4.22 -23.02
CA LEU A 535 -2.51 -2.76 -22.90
C LEU A 535 -3.69 -2.28 -23.72
N ILE A 536 -4.61 -1.58 -23.07
CA ILE A 536 -5.68 -0.83 -23.73
C ILE A 536 -5.17 0.60 -23.92
N LEU A 537 -5.12 1.09 -25.15
CA LEU A 537 -4.79 2.47 -25.50
C LEU A 537 -6.02 3.15 -26.09
N VAL A 538 -6.41 4.30 -25.55
CA VAL A 538 -7.61 5.05 -25.96
C VAL A 538 -7.24 6.48 -26.31
N GLY A 539 -7.77 6.99 -27.43
CA GLY A 539 -7.67 8.40 -27.79
C GLY A 539 -8.48 8.78 -29.02
N ASN A 540 -8.12 9.91 -29.63
CA ASN A 540 -8.82 10.41 -30.82
C ASN A 540 -8.56 9.51 -32.04
N SER A 541 -9.60 9.16 -32.79
CA SER A 541 -9.47 8.33 -34.00
C SER A 541 -8.72 9.02 -35.14
N GLU A 542 -8.81 10.36 -35.22
CA GLU A 542 -8.10 11.18 -36.19
C GLU A 542 -6.65 11.49 -35.76
N GLY A 543 -6.23 11.01 -34.59
CA GLY A 543 -4.94 11.34 -33.99
C GLY A 543 -4.92 12.68 -33.26
N GLY A 544 -3.83 12.92 -32.54
CA GLY A 544 -3.62 14.15 -31.76
C GLY A 544 -4.41 14.22 -30.44
N GLY A 545 -4.03 15.17 -29.59
CA GLY A 545 -4.62 15.33 -28.26
C GLY A 545 -4.10 14.31 -27.24
N HIS A 546 -4.87 14.12 -26.17
CA HIS A 546 -4.54 13.21 -25.09
C HIS A 546 -4.83 11.76 -25.50
N PHE A 547 -3.97 10.83 -25.10
CA PHE A 547 -4.24 9.39 -25.10
C PHE A 547 -4.12 8.89 -23.67
N ALA A 548 -4.89 7.88 -23.30
CA ALA A 548 -4.76 7.17 -22.04
C ALA A 548 -4.36 5.72 -22.33
N ALA A 549 -3.54 5.11 -21.47
CA ALA A 549 -3.30 3.68 -21.58
C ALA A 549 -3.39 2.96 -20.24
N LYS A 550 -4.04 1.81 -20.22
CA LYS A 550 -4.23 1.00 -19.02
C LYS A 550 -3.78 -0.43 -19.30
N SER A 551 -2.87 -0.92 -18.45
CA SER A 551 -2.50 -2.33 -18.48
C SER A 551 -3.54 -3.16 -17.72
N ILE A 552 -3.87 -4.32 -18.28
CA ILE A 552 -4.76 -5.30 -17.69
C ILE A 552 -4.15 -6.68 -17.81
N TYR A 553 -4.58 -7.59 -16.96
CA TYR A 553 -4.21 -9.00 -17.04
C TYR A 553 -5.47 -9.82 -17.27
N ILE A 554 -5.40 -10.77 -18.20
CA ILE A 554 -6.52 -11.64 -18.58
C ILE A 554 -6.06 -13.08 -18.54
N ASP A 555 -6.82 -13.97 -17.89
CA ASP A 555 -6.53 -15.40 -17.80
C ASP A 555 -7.80 -16.24 -17.99
N TRP A 556 -7.71 -17.57 -18.04
CA TRP A 556 -8.88 -18.41 -18.30
C TRP A 556 -9.87 -18.45 -17.12
N PRO A 557 -11.18 -18.64 -17.36
CA PRO A 557 -12.13 -18.96 -16.31
C PRO A 557 -11.63 -20.14 -15.46
N ASN A 558 -11.84 -20.09 -14.15
CA ASN A 558 -11.32 -21.10 -13.21
C ASN A 558 -9.79 -21.21 -13.19
N TRP A 559 -9.06 -20.12 -13.49
CA TRP A 559 -7.63 -20.00 -13.26
C TRP A 559 -7.23 -20.48 -11.84
N SER A 560 -8.09 -20.23 -10.83
CA SER A 560 -7.95 -20.73 -9.46
C SER A 560 -7.90 -22.25 -9.33
N GLN A 561 -8.52 -23.02 -10.25
CA GLN A 561 -8.42 -24.48 -10.30
C GLN A 561 -7.08 -24.96 -10.91
N ARG A 562 -6.39 -24.12 -11.70
CA ARG A 562 -5.02 -24.38 -12.18
C ARG A 562 -3.97 -23.92 -11.17
N GLU A 563 -4.18 -22.74 -10.57
CA GLU A 563 -3.35 -22.16 -9.51
C GLU A 563 -3.50 -22.84 -8.14
N GLN A 564 -4.42 -23.80 -8.01
CA GLN A 564 -4.34 -24.83 -6.95
C GLN A 564 -3.02 -25.63 -6.99
N GLY A 565 -2.25 -25.53 -8.08
CA GLY A 565 -0.86 -25.98 -8.16
C GLY A 565 0.21 -24.90 -7.86
N SER A 566 -0.10 -23.59 -7.92
CA SER A 566 0.94 -22.55 -7.95
C SER A 566 0.74 -21.27 -7.10
N ASN A 567 -0.47 -20.84 -6.70
CA ASN A 567 -0.63 -19.69 -5.77
C ASN A 567 -2.00 -19.58 -5.04
N PRO A 568 -2.10 -19.87 -3.72
CA PRO A 568 -3.38 -20.00 -2.98
C PRO A 568 -4.07 -18.70 -2.49
N THR A 569 -3.48 -17.53 -2.70
CA THR A 569 -3.76 -16.34 -1.86
C THR A 569 -5.02 -15.57 -2.26
N GLU A 570 -5.36 -15.54 -3.55
CA GLU A 570 -6.40 -14.65 -4.08
C GLU A 570 -7.82 -15.16 -3.80
N ALA A 571 -8.06 -16.48 -3.79
CA ALA A 571 -9.40 -17.08 -3.59
C ALA A 571 -10.08 -16.74 -2.25
N SER A 572 -9.33 -16.20 -1.30
CA SER A 572 -9.78 -15.98 0.07
C SER A 572 -10.27 -14.56 0.39
N MET A 573 -10.61 -13.71 -0.59
CA MET A 573 -11.09 -12.34 -0.32
C MET A 573 -12.61 -12.19 -0.18
N LEU A 574 -13.04 -11.33 0.75
CA LEU A 574 -14.43 -10.98 1.04
C LEU A 574 -14.67 -9.48 0.83
N SER A 575 -15.63 -9.13 -0.03
CA SER A 575 -16.08 -7.75 -0.22
C SER A 575 -17.37 -7.51 0.55
N PHE A 576 -17.38 -6.52 1.44
CA PHE A 576 -18.55 -6.11 2.22
C PHE A 576 -18.55 -4.59 2.42
N THR A 577 -19.69 -4.03 2.82
CA THR A 577 -19.87 -2.58 2.96
C THR A 577 -20.40 -2.20 4.34
N ALA A 578 -20.24 -0.92 4.68
CA ALA A 578 -20.95 -0.28 5.79
C ALA A 578 -22.00 0.71 5.24
N ASN A 579 -23.01 1.02 6.04
CA ASN A 579 -24.06 2.00 5.70
C ASN A 579 -23.52 3.44 5.50
N LYS A 580 -22.39 3.78 6.13
CA LYS A 580 -21.66 5.04 5.94
C LYS A 580 -20.15 4.79 6.07
N THR A 581 -19.34 5.76 5.67
CA THR A 581 -17.88 5.74 5.86
C THR A 581 -17.42 6.53 7.09
N LYS A 582 -18.24 7.50 7.55
CA LYS A 582 -17.99 8.33 8.72
C LYS A 582 -19.18 8.29 9.68
N PHE A 583 -18.89 8.14 10.96
CA PHE A 583 -19.85 8.05 12.06
C PHE A 583 -19.44 8.97 13.21
N ASN A 584 -20.41 9.47 13.96
CA ASN A 584 -20.14 10.06 15.27
C ASN A 584 -20.20 8.98 16.35
N VAL A 585 -19.50 9.20 17.46
CA VAL A 585 -19.64 8.34 18.66
C VAL A 585 -21.12 8.24 19.06
N GLY A 586 -21.60 7.01 19.24
CA GLY A 586 -22.99 6.69 19.55
C GLY A 586 -23.85 6.28 18.35
N GLU A 587 -23.43 6.55 17.10
CA GLU A 587 -24.16 6.12 15.91
C GLU A 587 -24.11 4.59 15.69
N GLU A 588 -25.15 4.04 15.07
CA GLU A 588 -25.21 2.62 14.69
C GLU A 588 -24.50 2.40 13.34
N VAL A 589 -23.54 1.47 13.35
CA VAL A 589 -22.84 0.96 12.18
C VAL A 589 -23.53 -0.33 11.74
N THR A 590 -23.91 -0.41 10.47
CA THR A 590 -24.47 -1.63 9.86
C THR A 590 -23.52 -2.13 8.78
N LEU A 591 -22.92 -3.30 8.99
CA LEU A 591 -22.12 -4.02 8.00
C LEU A 591 -23.04 -4.93 7.17
N THR A 592 -22.90 -4.90 5.85
CA THR A 592 -23.63 -5.79 4.92
C THR A 592 -22.64 -6.76 4.28
N ILE A 593 -22.70 -8.02 4.72
CA ILE A 593 -21.72 -9.06 4.38
C ILE A 593 -22.38 -10.06 3.42
N PRO A 594 -21.90 -10.21 2.18
CA PRO A 594 -22.35 -11.29 1.29
C PRO A 594 -22.03 -12.65 1.90
N SER A 595 -23.01 -13.55 1.95
CA SER A 595 -22.85 -14.83 2.63
C SER A 595 -23.79 -15.92 2.14
N SER A 596 -23.41 -17.17 2.39
CA SER A 596 -24.26 -18.35 2.25
C SER A 596 -24.98 -18.68 3.56
N GLU A 597 -25.93 -19.59 3.50
CA GLU A 597 -26.55 -20.18 4.70
C GLU A 597 -25.55 -21.09 5.44
N ASN A 598 -25.76 -21.30 6.74
CA ASN A 598 -25.00 -22.22 7.61
C ASN A 598 -23.51 -21.93 7.83
N GLY A 599 -23.01 -20.78 7.40
CA GLY A 599 -21.66 -20.30 7.72
C GLY A 599 -21.59 -19.47 9.00
N ARG A 600 -20.38 -19.01 9.34
CA ARG A 600 -20.12 -18.06 10.43
C ARG A 600 -19.21 -16.94 9.98
N ALA A 601 -19.52 -15.72 10.39
CA ALA A 601 -18.65 -14.57 10.22
C ALA A 601 -18.02 -14.20 11.56
N LEU A 602 -16.69 -14.16 11.60
CA LEU A 602 -15.91 -13.54 12.67
C LEU A 602 -15.71 -12.07 12.31
N ILE A 603 -16.35 -11.17 13.04
CA ILE A 603 -16.20 -9.72 12.85
C ILE A 603 -15.29 -9.19 13.95
N SER A 604 -14.14 -8.65 13.59
CA SER A 604 -13.25 -7.93 14.51
C SER A 604 -13.18 -6.46 14.14
N ILE A 605 -13.36 -5.60 15.15
CA ILE A 605 -13.14 -4.16 15.04
C ILE A 605 -11.74 -3.88 15.54
N GLU A 606 -10.88 -3.37 14.67
CA GLU A 606 -9.44 -3.29 14.88
C GLU A 606 -8.95 -1.86 14.73
N ASN A 607 -7.94 -1.46 15.48
CA ASN A 607 -7.25 -0.19 15.26
C ASN A 607 -5.76 -0.45 14.95
N GLY A 608 -4.97 0.60 14.73
CA GLY A 608 -3.54 0.45 14.40
C GLY A 608 -2.66 -0.22 15.48
N SER A 609 -3.24 -0.59 16.63
CA SER A 609 -2.52 -1.21 17.75
C SER A 609 -3.05 -2.59 18.16
N ARG A 610 -4.36 -2.86 18.07
CA ARG A 610 -4.99 -4.08 18.60
C ARG A 610 -6.37 -4.35 18.01
N VAL A 611 -6.88 -5.56 18.30
CA VAL A 611 -8.31 -5.86 18.17
C VAL A 611 -9.06 -5.20 19.34
N VAL A 612 -10.00 -4.31 19.03
CA VAL A 612 -10.81 -3.57 20.00
C VAL A 612 -11.99 -4.42 20.48
N LYS A 613 -12.71 -5.04 19.54
CA LYS A 613 -13.83 -5.96 19.83
C LYS A 613 -13.93 -7.06 18.79
N THR A 614 -14.52 -8.18 19.17
CA THR A 614 -14.75 -9.33 18.30
C THR A 614 -16.15 -9.89 18.52
N PHE A 615 -16.80 -10.31 17.43
CA PHE A 615 -18.16 -10.85 17.41
C PHE A 615 -18.25 -12.06 16.50
N TRP A 616 -19.11 -13.00 16.87
CA TRP A 616 -19.61 -14.04 15.97
C TRP A 616 -20.97 -13.62 15.41
N ALA A 617 -21.17 -13.79 14.11
CA ALA A 617 -22.48 -13.70 13.47
C ALA A 617 -22.76 -14.96 12.65
N GLU A 618 -23.96 -15.50 12.77
CA GLU A 618 -24.43 -16.59 11.92
C GLU A 618 -24.87 -16.04 10.57
N THR A 619 -24.51 -16.75 9.50
CA THR A 619 -24.69 -16.22 8.16
C THR A 619 -26.03 -16.62 7.55
N LYS A 620 -26.66 -15.66 6.88
CA LYS A 620 -27.90 -15.85 6.12
C LYS A 620 -27.60 -15.97 4.63
N LYS A 621 -28.47 -16.69 3.91
CA LYS A 621 -28.38 -16.80 2.45
C LYS A 621 -28.48 -15.41 1.79
N GLY A 622 -27.58 -15.14 0.85
CA GLY A 622 -27.49 -13.87 0.14
C GLY A 622 -26.63 -12.87 0.90
N GLN A 623 -27.17 -12.25 1.94
CA GLN A 623 -26.47 -11.23 2.72
C GLN A 623 -26.81 -11.32 4.22
N THR A 624 -25.81 -11.08 5.05
CA THR A 624 -25.92 -10.95 6.51
C THR A 624 -25.69 -9.50 6.89
N GLN A 625 -26.66 -8.89 7.58
CA GLN A 625 -26.49 -7.57 8.18
C GLN A 625 -26.06 -7.71 9.64
N PHE A 626 -24.92 -7.15 9.98
CA PHE A 626 -24.40 -7.10 11.35
C PHE A 626 -24.36 -5.66 11.86
N LYS A 627 -24.86 -5.43 13.07
CA LYS A 627 -25.00 -4.10 13.65
C LYS A 627 -24.21 -3.96 14.94
N PHE A 628 -23.52 -2.83 15.10
CA PHE A 628 -22.85 -2.47 16.35
C PHE A 628 -22.84 -0.94 16.52
N LYS A 629 -22.55 -0.46 17.73
CA LYS A 629 -22.46 0.98 18.02
C LYS A 629 -21.04 1.48 17.85
N ALA A 630 -20.88 2.67 17.27
CA ALA A 630 -19.61 3.38 17.22
C ALA A 630 -19.26 3.90 18.62
N GLU A 631 -18.27 3.30 19.26
CA GLU A 631 -17.86 3.63 20.62
C GLU A 631 -16.65 4.57 20.65
N LYS A 632 -16.42 5.23 21.80
CA LYS A 632 -15.36 6.23 21.95
C LYS A 632 -13.95 5.65 21.77
N ASP A 633 -13.74 4.39 22.13
CA ASP A 633 -12.48 3.66 21.97
C ASP A 633 -12.17 3.30 20.50
N MET A 634 -13.14 3.48 19.61
CA MET A 634 -13.00 3.30 18.16
C MET A 634 -12.57 4.60 17.44
N THR A 635 -12.31 5.68 18.18
CA THR A 635 -11.86 6.97 17.64
C THR A 635 -10.33 7.03 17.46
N PRO A 636 -9.82 7.75 16.43
CA PRO A 636 -10.56 8.49 15.40
C PRO A 636 -11.01 7.60 14.22
N ASN A 637 -10.54 6.35 14.17
CA ASN A 637 -10.87 5.39 13.15
C ASN A 637 -10.58 3.96 13.62
N VAL A 638 -11.27 3.00 13.01
CA VAL A 638 -11.07 1.56 13.14
C VAL A 638 -11.23 0.91 11.77
N PHE A 639 -10.74 -0.31 11.64
CA PHE A 639 -11.03 -1.21 10.53
C PHE A 639 -12.02 -2.26 11.00
N ALA A 640 -13.12 -2.44 10.28
CA ALA A 640 -13.91 -3.64 10.42
C ALA A 640 -13.23 -4.73 9.59
N ASN A 641 -12.79 -5.81 10.22
CA ASN A 641 -12.28 -7.01 9.56
C ASN A 641 -13.31 -8.12 9.70
N VAL A 642 -13.65 -8.78 8.60
CA VAL A 642 -14.59 -9.90 8.60
C VAL A 642 -13.89 -11.11 8.04
N THR A 643 -13.87 -12.20 8.79
CA THR A 643 -13.48 -13.53 8.29
C THR A 643 -14.72 -14.41 8.22
N LEU A 644 -15.13 -14.74 7.00
CA LEU A 644 -16.26 -15.62 6.71
C LEU A 644 -15.77 -17.06 6.59
N LEU A 645 -16.34 -17.95 7.41
CA LEU A 645 -16.02 -19.36 7.47
C LEU A 645 -17.21 -20.17 6.98
N GLN A 646 -16.94 -21.10 6.06
CA GLN A 646 -17.93 -22.05 5.56
C GLN A 646 -17.65 -23.45 6.10
N PRO A 647 -18.70 -24.23 6.46
CA PRO A 647 -18.55 -25.64 6.80
C PRO A 647 -17.92 -26.41 5.63
N HIS A 648 -16.89 -27.23 5.87
CA HIS A 648 -16.31 -28.11 4.85
C HIS A 648 -17.17 -29.34 4.56
N ALA A 649 -18.11 -29.70 5.45
CA ALA A 649 -18.97 -30.87 5.29
C ALA A 649 -20.07 -30.74 4.21
N GLN A 650 -20.10 -29.66 3.42
CA GLN A 650 -21.07 -29.45 2.34
C GLN A 650 -20.43 -29.51 0.95
N THR A 651 -21.15 -30.10 -0.01
CA THR A 651 -20.76 -30.18 -1.43
C THR A 651 -21.55 -29.20 -2.31
N ILE A 652 -22.26 -28.25 -1.70
CA ILE A 652 -23.27 -27.41 -2.36
C ILE A 652 -22.63 -26.31 -3.22
N ASN A 653 -21.42 -25.85 -2.87
CA ASN A 653 -20.71 -24.82 -3.65
C ASN A 653 -19.18 -24.95 -3.48
N ASP A 654 -18.43 -24.46 -4.48
CA ASP A 654 -16.95 -24.51 -4.52
C ASP A 654 -16.29 -23.25 -3.90
N LEU A 655 -16.98 -22.50 -3.03
CA LEU A 655 -16.37 -21.33 -2.38
C LEU A 655 -15.31 -21.77 -1.38
N PRO A 656 -14.24 -20.97 -1.19
CA PRO A 656 -13.22 -21.29 -0.21
C PRO A 656 -13.77 -21.37 1.22
N ILE A 657 -13.24 -22.33 1.98
CA ILE A 657 -13.60 -22.60 3.38
C ILE A 657 -13.43 -21.33 4.25
N ARG A 658 -12.55 -20.41 3.82
CA ARG A 658 -12.33 -19.11 4.45
C ARG A 658 -12.24 -17.99 3.41
N MET A 659 -13.02 -16.93 3.62
CA MET A 659 -12.84 -15.63 2.98
C MET A 659 -12.61 -14.54 4.04
N TYR A 660 -11.87 -13.48 3.73
CA TYR A 660 -11.64 -12.37 4.64
C TYR A 660 -11.58 -11.02 3.93
N GLY A 661 -11.96 -9.96 4.63
CA GLY A 661 -11.87 -8.60 4.12
C GLY A 661 -11.77 -7.56 5.22
N ALA A 662 -11.36 -6.36 4.86
CA ALA A 662 -11.31 -5.22 5.78
C ALA A 662 -11.82 -3.94 5.11
N ILE A 663 -12.52 -3.09 5.87
CA ILE A 663 -12.92 -1.73 5.44
C ILE A 663 -12.62 -0.71 6.53
N PRO A 664 -12.20 0.52 6.19
CA PRO A 664 -12.00 1.58 7.17
C PRO A 664 -13.34 2.21 7.59
N LEU A 665 -13.45 2.53 8.87
CA LEU A 665 -14.56 3.25 9.47
C LEU A 665 -13.99 4.46 10.24
N THR A 666 -14.35 5.66 9.80
CA THR A 666 -13.97 6.89 10.52
C THR A 666 -14.99 7.16 11.62
N ILE A 667 -14.53 7.32 12.85
CA ILE A 667 -15.39 7.57 14.01
C ILE A 667 -14.91 8.83 14.71
N GLU A 668 -15.71 9.88 14.63
CA GLU A 668 -15.38 11.19 15.17
C GLU A 668 -16.02 11.40 16.54
N ASP A 669 -15.21 11.84 17.50
CA ASP A 669 -15.69 12.41 18.75
C ASP A 669 -15.62 13.94 18.64
N THR A 670 -16.76 14.59 18.39
CA THR A 670 -16.82 16.05 18.27
C THR A 670 -16.40 16.77 19.55
N GLN A 671 -16.41 16.07 20.69
CA GLN A 671 -15.95 16.63 21.96
C GLN A 671 -14.42 16.77 22.03
N THR A 672 -13.65 16.01 21.24
CA THR A 672 -12.18 16.10 21.24
C THR A 672 -11.63 17.22 20.35
N ILE A 673 -12.46 17.85 19.52
CA ILE A 673 -12.04 18.96 18.66
C ILE A 673 -11.97 20.25 19.48
N LEU A 674 -10.81 20.90 19.45
CA LEU A 674 -10.55 22.21 20.04
C LEU A 674 -10.62 23.30 18.96
N LYS A 675 -11.13 24.49 19.32
CA LYS A 675 -11.18 25.65 18.42
C LYS A 675 -10.51 26.87 19.08
N PRO A 676 -9.17 26.97 18.99
CA PRO A 676 -8.43 28.10 19.54
C PRO A 676 -8.79 29.41 18.84
N VAL A 677 -8.83 30.49 19.61
CA VAL A 677 -9.09 31.87 19.18
C VAL A 677 -7.97 32.75 19.69
N VAL A 678 -7.28 33.44 18.79
CA VAL A 678 -6.23 34.40 19.08
C VAL A 678 -6.75 35.81 18.82
N LYS A 679 -6.66 36.69 19.82
CA LYS A 679 -7.06 38.10 19.72
C LYS A 679 -5.87 38.99 20.05
N MET A 680 -5.49 39.85 19.10
CA MET A 680 -4.46 40.87 19.23
C MET A 680 -4.79 42.07 18.34
N LEU A 681 -4.05 43.17 18.48
CA LEU A 681 -4.15 44.33 17.59
C LEU A 681 -3.74 43.95 16.16
N ALA A 682 -4.40 44.55 15.17
CA ALA A 682 -4.08 44.31 13.74
C ALA A 682 -2.75 44.93 13.32
N GLU A 683 -2.37 46.05 13.94
CA GLU A 683 -1.11 46.75 13.73
C GLU A 683 -0.45 47.02 15.08
N ILE A 684 0.86 46.85 15.14
CA ILE A 684 1.67 47.07 16.34
C ILE A 684 2.89 47.90 15.96
N ARG A 685 3.35 48.73 16.89
CA ARG A 685 4.60 49.48 16.69
C ARG A 685 5.79 48.64 17.14
N PRO A 686 6.95 48.77 16.48
CA PRO A 686 8.19 48.17 16.96
C PRO A 686 8.52 48.68 18.36
N GLU A 687 9.18 47.84 19.16
CA GLU A 687 9.69 48.19 20.50
C GLU A 687 8.58 48.63 21.50
N THR A 688 7.32 48.24 21.25
CA THR A 688 6.22 48.45 22.22
C THR A 688 5.72 47.13 22.79
N GLU A 689 5.28 47.17 24.04
CA GLU A 689 4.57 46.04 24.66
C GLU A 689 3.21 45.84 23.97
N ASN A 690 2.87 44.58 23.70
CA ASN A 690 1.62 44.18 23.05
C ASN A 690 1.03 42.98 23.78
N VAL A 691 -0.30 42.93 23.85
CA VAL A 691 -1.02 41.84 24.52
C VAL A 691 -1.64 40.91 23.48
N VAL A 692 -1.36 39.60 23.61
CA VAL A 692 -2.00 38.54 22.81
C VAL A 692 -2.87 37.70 23.71
N ASN A 693 -4.17 37.69 23.46
CA ASN A 693 -5.14 36.89 24.22
C ASN A 693 -5.42 35.58 23.46
N VAL A 694 -5.25 34.45 24.14
CA VAL A 694 -5.49 33.11 23.59
C VAL A 694 -6.60 32.45 24.40
N SER A 695 -7.63 31.94 23.72
CA SER A 695 -8.80 31.31 24.35
C SER A 695 -9.31 30.16 23.49
N GLU A 696 -10.08 29.22 24.06
CA GLU A 696 -10.81 28.21 23.28
C GLU A 696 -12.27 28.66 23.15
N GLN A 697 -12.85 28.52 21.96
CA GLN A 697 -14.17 29.07 21.62
C GLN A 697 -15.29 28.65 22.60
N ASN A 698 -15.22 27.42 23.13
CA ASN A 698 -16.21 26.83 24.04
C ASN A 698 -15.69 26.72 25.48
N GLY A 699 -14.57 27.37 25.80
CA GLY A 699 -13.96 27.33 27.13
C GLY A 699 -13.34 25.98 27.51
N LYS A 700 -13.09 25.08 26.53
CA LYS A 700 -12.40 23.82 26.82
C LYS A 700 -10.96 24.09 27.26
N ALA A 701 -10.48 23.34 28.24
CA ALA A 701 -9.07 23.35 28.62
C ALA A 701 -8.21 22.95 27.40
N MET A 702 -7.19 23.75 27.09
CA MET A 702 -6.27 23.47 26.00
C MET A 702 -4.83 23.74 26.42
N THR A 703 -3.92 22.91 25.93
CA THR A 703 -2.49 23.17 25.95
C THR A 703 -2.10 23.65 24.56
N TYR A 704 -1.32 24.73 24.48
CA TYR A 704 -0.95 25.35 23.22
C TYR A 704 0.50 25.83 23.24
N THR A 705 1.05 26.01 22.05
CA THR A 705 2.30 26.72 21.81
C THR A 705 1.99 27.95 20.96
N LEU A 706 2.45 29.12 21.39
CA LEU A 706 2.36 30.35 20.61
C LEU A 706 3.72 30.63 19.97
N ALA A 707 3.74 30.83 18.66
CA ALA A 707 4.92 31.21 17.91
C ALA A 707 4.65 32.51 17.13
N ILE A 708 5.61 33.43 17.17
CA ILE A 708 5.60 34.67 16.39
C ILE A 708 6.78 34.58 15.45
N VAL A 709 6.51 34.56 14.15
CA VAL A 709 7.52 34.38 13.11
C VAL A 709 7.33 35.41 12.02
N ASP A 710 8.43 35.95 11.53
CA ASP A 710 8.45 36.83 10.37
C ASP A 710 7.82 36.13 9.14
N GLU A 711 6.83 36.79 8.55
CA GLU A 711 6.14 36.33 7.35
C GLU A 711 7.12 36.12 6.19
N GLY A 712 8.17 36.95 6.10
CA GLY A 712 9.21 36.80 5.08
C GLY A 712 9.98 35.48 5.15
N LEU A 713 10.03 34.83 6.31
CA LEU A 713 10.59 33.49 6.47
C LEU A 713 9.58 32.38 6.22
N LEU A 714 8.32 32.58 6.61
CA LEU A 714 7.24 31.62 6.36
C LEU A 714 6.99 31.45 4.86
N ASP A 715 7.04 32.56 4.13
CA ASP A 715 6.78 32.63 2.69
C ASP A 715 7.79 31.81 1.86
N LEU A 716 9.05 31.74 2.28
CA LEU A 716 10.09 30.95 1.58
C LEU A 716 9.70 29.48 1.38
N THR A 717 8.89 28.96 2.29
CA THR A 717 8.44 27.55 2.29
C THR A 717 6.92 27.40 2.20
N ARG A 718 6.19 28.53 2.03
CA ARG A 718 4.72 28.60 2.18
C ARG A 718 4.24 27.83 3.42
N PHE A 719 4.91 28.06 4.53
CA PHE A 719 4.70 27.32 5.77
C PHE A 719 3.22 27.40 6.19
N LYS A 720 2.61 26.23 6.36
CA LYS A 720 1.25 26.13 6.91
C LYS A 720 1.32 25.89 8.40
N THR A 721 0.48 26.59 9.15
CA THR A 721 0.28 26.34 10.57
C THR A 721 -0.04 24.87 10.82
N PRO A 722 0.71 24.16 11.68
CA PRO A 722 0.45 22.75 11.97
C PRO A 722 -0.95 22.51 12.55
N THR A 723 -1.61 21.43 12.12
CA THR A 723 -2.94 20.99 12.58
C THR A 723 -2.86 19.58 13.19
N PRO A 724 -2.40 19.47 14.46
CA PRO A 724 -2.22 18.19 15.16
C PRO A 724 -3.54 17.47 15.52
#